data_AF-A0AA36DH76-F1
#
_entry.id   AF-A0AA36DH76-F1
#
_cell.length_a   1.000
_cell.length_b   1.000
_cell.length_c   1.000
_cell.angle_alpha   90.00
_cell.angle_beta   90.00
_cell.angle_gamma   90.00
#
_symmetry.space_group_name_H-M   'P 1'
#
loop_
_entity.id
_entity.type
_entity.pdbx_description
1 polymer ?
#
loop_
_entity_poly.entity_id
_entity_poly.type
_entity_poly.pdbx_seq_one_letter_code
_entity_poly.pdbx_strand_id
1 'polypeptide(L)'
;MANFRQQYISKLVGQEQEANLSDLSKLLDPGKDFDMAKIREFTWRFKIPTSHRREIWMILLNVVPHYRVNDEDMKKCREEEAQAIFDCLRHTGMLQSSSQFVRPWGKKPNFFPDDLPTGVNFKSSEEAPSSVDLAMMLLLAEGNISERSLIKLYHPYYYQVTDHVLFVCEQKNWRDAFHLSRGVIELMRKTYPNDEAVMNTILEIHNKLTRQIALNAALVERKIFGGFPIRHWLLGGGAGLISTPRALQWFWDKLLTGESTRILMQHLIVEFLVTIDRKFGDDLKAAYSYRLTEEGNIRIVKRALEEVQKTGGRKSTTEVKRRFISIPMRDFGALTAKEDINCTHGIQWIHNYFGDCVDNEIKLVGFAVGLVSLVLWMLPMVPQFLQNYKNKSCEGLTLAFLLSWIIGDTCNAVGAVLTDQQSIQQITGFIYVVQDILVATQYTYYTRIYQKLGPSRRRSTATLSCIAIASIGSYCLLGTTLARQESSVFRQERSVSRVLEATTATISAVSERRLGAPDWWPIFESYTDLAGYIIGCVASVIYCVGRIPQLIYNYKRKSCDGLSPAMFYITVAANFTYGLSVMLACTGWHYFWRHLPWIAGAVGWGFLDFLAIMQLFQYRKMAAEDHHRDRDSLLEHADDDE
;
A
#
# COMPACT_ATOMS: atom_id res chain seq x y z
N MET A 1 14.98 38.25 -32.81
CA MET A 1 16.16 37.38 -33.03
C MET A 1 16.03 35.94 -32.48
N ALA A 2 14.96 35.54 -31.77
CA ALA A 2 14.81 34.17 -31.26
C ALA A 2 14.45 33.11 -32.33
N ASN A 3 13.91 33.52 -33.49
CA ASN A 3 13.37 32.59 -34.50
C ASN A 3 14.43 31.86 -35.34
N PHE A 4 15.55 32.49 -35.69
CA PHE A 4 16.53 31.88 -36.59
C PHE A 4 17.37 30.80 -35.89
N ARG A 5 17.77 31.02 -34.62
CA ARG A 5 18.55 30.05 -33.83
C ARG A 5 17.71 28.82 -33.48
N GLN A 6 16.44 28.99 -33.12
CA GLN A 6 15.52 27.87 -32.91
C GLN A 6 15.21 27.10 -34.21
N GLN A 7 15.01 27.79 -35.35
CA GLN A 7 14.82 27.14 -36.65
C GLN A 7 16.08 26.43 -37.17
N TYR A 8 17.27 26.95 -36.89
CA TYR A 8 18.54 26.33 -37.31
C TYR A 8 18.86 25.09 -36.45
N ILE A 9 18.64 25.16 -35.13
CA ILE A 9 18.84 24.03 -34.22
C ILE A 9 17.79 22.93 -34.43
N SER A 10 16.52 23.27 -34.69
CA SER A 10 15.50 22.27 -35.01
C SER A 10 15.78 21.57 -36.36
N LYS A 11 16.38 22.27 -37.32
CA LYS A 11 16.86 21.68 -38.58
C LYS A 11 18.05 20.73 -38.40
N LEU A 12 18.93 20.99 -37.42
CA LEU A 12 20.10 20.16 -37.14
C LEU A 12 19.79 18.84 -36.41
N VAL A 13 18.75 18.81 -35.55
CA VAL A 13 18.35 17.61 -34.80
C VAL A 13 17.18 16.87 -35.46
N GLY A 14 16.39 17.56 -36.28
CA GLY A 14 15.28 16.98 -37.05
C GLY A 14 15.69 16.24 -38.32
N GLN A 15 16.98 16.23 -38.67
CA GLN A 15 17.54 15.38 -39.72
C GLN A 15 18.20 14.16 -39.07
N GLU A 16 18.01 12.96 -39.63
CA GLU A 16 18.82 11.77 -39.32
C GLU A 16 20.27 12.02 -39.79
N GLN A 17 20.96 12.99 -39.20
CA GLN A 17 22.33 13.29 -39.59
C GLN A 17 23.22 12.21 -38.99
N GLU A 18 23.72 11.32 -39.86
CA GLU A 18 24.65 10.27 -39.47
C GLU A 18 25.93 10.89 -38.92
N ALA A 19 26.37 10.35 -37.78
CA ALA A 19 27.62 10.73 -37.15
C ALA A 19 28.81 10.55 -38.12
N ASN A 20 29.70 11.54 -38.15
CA ASN A 20 31.00 11.37 -38.78
C ASN A 20 31.83 10.37 -37.97
N LEU A 21 32.15 9.22 -38.55
CA LEU A 21 32.91 8.15 -37.91
C LEU A 21 34.28 8.63 -37.40
N SER A 22 34.88 9.62 -38.05
CA SER A 22 36.17 10.19 -37.62
C SER A 22 36.06 10.97 -36.30
N ASP A 23 34.97 11.67 -36.04
CA ASP A 23 34.77 12.40 -34.78
C ASP A 23 34.43 11.44 -33.64
N LEU A 24 33.66 10.38 -33.94
CA LEU A 24 33.37 9.33 -32.97
C LEU A 24 34.63 8.56 -32.57
N SER A 25 35.51 8.24 -33.52
CA SER A 25 36.78 7.55 -33.25
C SER A 25 37.71 8.34 -32.33
N LYS A 26 37.67 9.68 -32.37
CA LYS A 26 38.44 10.54 -31.45
C LYS A 26 37.86 10.53 -30.04
N LEU A 27 36.54 10.40 -29.90
CA LEU A 27 35.87 10.33 -28.60
C LEU A 27 36.05 8.97 -27.92
N LEU A 28 36.23 7.91 -28.70
CA LEU A 28 36.45 6.55 -28.24
C LEU A 28 37.93 6.13 -28.27
N ASP A 29 38.86 7.09 -28.27
CA ASP A 29 40.30 6.84 -28.28
C ASP A 29 40.71 5.92 -27.11
N PRO A 30 41.30 4.74 -27.36
CA PRO A 30 41.68 3.77 -26.33
C PRO A 30 42.75 4.29 -25.36
N GLY A 31 43.51 5.33 -25.74
CA GLY A 31 44.55 5.92 -24.89
C GLY A 31 44.07 7.03 -23.95
N LYS A 32 42.76 7.34 -23.91
CA LYS A 32 42.20 8.44 -23.12
C LYS A 32 40.94 8.04 -22.37
N ASP A 33 40.76 8.64 -21.19
CA ASP A 33 39.52 8.55 -20.43
C ASP A 33 38.35 9.17 -21.20
N PHE A 34 37.15 8.66 -20.93
CA PHE A 34 35.93 9.10 -21.60
C PHE A 34 35.48 10.48 -21.12
N ASP A 35 35.42 11.44 -22.03
CA ASP A 35 34.81 12.75 -21.77
C ASP A 35 33.28 12.64 -21.87
N MET A 36 32.64 12.37 -20.74
CA MET A 36 31.20 12.16 -20.66
C MET A 36 30.36 13.34 -21.14
N ALA A 37 30.86 14.57 -20.99
CA ALA A 37 30.15 15.75 -21.48
C ALA A 37 30.13 15.78 -23.02
N LYS A 38 31.28 15.52 -23.65
CA LYS A 38 31.36 15.42 -25.12
C LYS A 38 30.58 14.23 -25.68
N ILE A 39 30.61 13.08 -25.00
CA ILE A 39 29.86 11.89 -25.43
C ILE A 39 28.35 12.15 -25.35
N ARG A 40 27.86 12.79 -24.28
CA ARG A 40 26.44 13.18 -24.17
C ARG A 40 26.04 14.21 -25.21
N GLU A 41 26.85 15.24 -25.42
CA GLU A 41 26.59 16.27 -26.43
C GLU A 41 26.54 15.66 -27.84
N PHE A 42 27.52 14.82 -28.18
CA PHE A 42 27.58 14.11 -29.44
C PHE A 42 26.36 13.20 -29.63
N THR A 43 26.05 12.41 -28.61
CA THR A 43 24.92 11.49 -28.62
C THR A 43 23.59 12.22 -28.72
N TRP A 44 23.45 13.40 -28.11
CA TRP A 44 22.25 14.21 -28.24
C TRP A 44 22.10 14.78 -29.65
N ARG A 45 23.22 15.18 -30.26
CA ARG A 45 23.25 15.82 -31.59
C ARG A 45 23.09 14.86 -32.76
N PHE A 46 23.72 13.68 -32.72
CA PHE A 46 23.83 12.79 -33.88
C PHE A 46 23.14 11.45 -33.65
N LYS A 47 22.83 10.74 -34.73
CA LYS A 47 22.39 9.34 -34.65
C LYS A 47 23.61 8.44 -34.47
N ILE A 48 23.56 7.51 -33.52
CA ILE A 48 24.69 6.62 -33.26
C ILE A 48 24.75 5.53 -34.35
N PRO A 49 25.91 5.27 -34.98
CA PRO A 49 26.08 4.15 -35.90
C PRO A 49 25.86 2.81 -35.20
N THR A 50 25.21 1.85 -35.87
CA THR A 50 24.87 0.55 -35.27
C THR A 50 26.08 -0.20 -34.72
N SER A 51 27.24 -0.10 -35.38
CA SER A 51 28.50 -0.74 -34.92
C SER A 51 29.03 -0.23 -33.59
N HIS A 52 28.73 1.01 -33.20
CA HIS A 52 29.24 1.63 -31.97
C HIS A 52 28.15 1.80 -30.90
N ARG A 53 26.89 1.45 -31.21
CA ARG A 53 25.76 1.67 -30.29
C ARG A 53 25.93 0.98 -28.96
N ARG A 54 26.30 -0.31 -28.98
CA ARG A 54 26.56 -1.08 -27.77
C ARG A 54 27.62 -0.42 -26.89
N GLU A 55 28.75 -0.02 -27.49
CA GLU A 55 29.87 0.60 -26.77
C GLU A 55 29.47 1.93 -26.13
N ILE A 56 28.82 2.82 -26.90
CA ILE A 56 28.37 4.11 -26.37
C ILE A 56 27.32 3.91 -25.27
N TRP A 57 26.37 2.98 -25.43
CA TRP A 57 25.38 2.71 -24.39
C TRP A 57 26.02 2.17 -23.11
N MET A 58 27.05 1.32 -23.23
CA MET A 58 27.80 0.84 -22.05
C MET A 58 28.49 1.98 -21.30
N ILE A 59 29.04 2.96 -22.02
CA ILE A 59 29.67 4.14 -21.43
C ILE A 59 28.62 5.06 -20.77
N LEU A 60 27.51 5.35 -21.48
CA LEU A 60 26.44 6.23 -21.00
C LEU A 60 25.75 5.69 -19.74
N LEU A 61 25.54 4.39 -19.68
CA LEU A 61 24.93 3.70 -18.54
C LEU A 61 25.92 3.36 -17.42
N ASN A 62 27.20 3.74 -17.58
CA ASN A 62 28.26 3.45 -16.63
C ASN A 62 28.43 1.93 -16.36
N VAL A 63 28.21 1.10 -17.38
CA VAL A 63 28.56 -0.33 -17.40
C VAL A 63 30.07 -0.48 -17.58
N VAL A 64 30.64 0.39 -18.40
CA VAL A 64 32.09 0.60 -18.52
C VAL A 64 32.44 1.89 -17.78
N PRO A 65 33.43 1.87 -16.89
CA PRO A 65 33.84 3.06 -16.14
C PRO A 65 34.36 4.16 -17.08
N HIS A 66 34.28 5.41 -16.62
CA HIS A 66 34.77 6.56 -17.38
C HIS A 66 36.30 6.60 -17.51
N TYR A 67 37.00 5.97 -16.56
CA TYR A 67 38.45 5.83 -16.56
C TYR A 67 38.83 4.45 -17.13
N ARG A 68 39.87 4.40 -17.98
CA ARG A 68 40.27 3.17 -18.71
C ARG A 68 41.25 2.27 -17.95
N VAL A 69 41.25 2.31 -16.62
CA VAL A 69 42.17 1.50 -15.81
C VAL A 69 41.60 0.10 -15.65
N ASN A 70 42.37 -0.92 -16.08
CA ASN A 70 42.03 -2.34 -15.99
C ASN A 70 40.74 -2.76 -16.74
N ASP A 71 40.54 -2.22 -17.95
CA ASP A 71 39.37 -2.51 -18.80
C ASP A 71 39.16 -4.02 -19.02
N GLU A 72 40.24 -4.79 -19.19
CA GLU A 72 40.17 -6.25 -19.38
C GLU A 72 39.72 -7.00 -18.12
N ASP A 73 40.23 -6.64 -16.94
CA ASP A 73 39.83 -7.26 -15.68
C ASP A 73 38.36 -6.92 -15.35
N MET A 74 37.96 -5.66 -15.56
CA MET A 74 36.58 -5.22 -15.36
C MET A 74 35.63 -5.93 -16.32
N LYS A 75 36.03 -6.11 -17.58
CA LYS A 75 35.27 -6.89 -18.56
C LYS A 75 35.11 -8.34 -18.11
N LYS A 76 36.19 -8.97 -17.66
CA LYS A 76 36.18 -10.33 -17.14
C LYS A 76 35.22 -10.47 -15.94
N CYS A 77 35.31 -9.57 -14.95
CA CYS A 77 34.40 -9.58 -13.80
C CYS A 77 32.91 -9.46 -14.21
N ARG A 78 32.59 -8.57 -15.16
CA ARG A 78 31.21 -8.43 -15.67
C ARG A 78 30.72 -9.70 -16.36
N GLU A 79 31.57 -10.34 -17.14
CA GLU A 79 31.25 -11.58 -17.83
C GLU A 79 31.02 -12.73 -16.84
N GLU A 80 31.85 -12.83 -15.81
CA GLU A 80 31.72 -13.81 -14.71
C GLU A 80 30.44 -13.60 -13.88
N GLU A 81 30.08 -12.35 -13.56
CA GLU A 81 28.83 -12.04 -12.85
C GLU A 81 27.60 -12.50 -13.64
N ALA A 82 27.51 -12.11 -14.92
CA ALA A 82 26.38 -12.49 -15.78
C ALA A 82 26.30 -14.02 -15.95
N GLN A 83 27.46 -14.67 -16.09
CA GLN A 83 27.54 -16.12 -16.20
C GLN A 83 27.08 -16.83 -14.92
N ALA A 84 27.53 -16.38 -13.74
CA ALA A 84 27.15 -16.96 -12.46
C ALA A 84 25.63 -16.89 -12.20
N ILE A 85 24.99 -15.77 -12.55
CA ILE A 85 23.53 -15.61 -12.42
C ILE A 85 22.79 -16.53 -13.38
N PHE A 86 23.27 -16.66 -14.62
CA PHE A 86 22.68 -17.57 -15.60
C PHE A 86 22.81 -19.04 -15.17
N ASP A 87 23.98 -19.44 -14.67
CA ASP A 87 24.22 -20.77 -14.14
C ASP A 87 23.34 -21.07 -12.92
N CYS A 88 23.11 -20.08 -12.05
CA CYS A 88 22.16 -20.20 -10.94
C CYS A 88 20.73 -20.52 -11.42
N LEU A 89 20.22 -19.77 -12.41
CA LEU A 89 18.89 -20.05 -12.99
C LEU A 89 18.82 -21.41 -13.67
N ARG A 90 19.91 -21.82 -14.34
CA ARG A 90 20.03 -23.13 -14.98
C ARG A 90 19.98 -24.27 -13.97
N HIS A 91 20.77 -24.19 -12.91
CA HIS A 91 20.84 -25.22 -11.87
C HIS A 91 19.59 -25.30 -11.00
N THR A 92 18.89 -24.18 -10.79
CA THR A 92 17.62 -24.14 -10.06
C THR A 92 16.42 -24.59 -10.89
N GLY A 93 16.61 -24.87 -12.19
CA GLY A 93 15.52 -25.25 -13.10
C GLY A 93 14.51 -24.12 -13.33
N MET A 94 14.95 -22.87 -13.16
CA MET A 94 14.11 -21.68 -13.33
C MET A 94 14.17 -21.10 -14.75
N LEU A 95 15.03 -21.64 -15.62
CA LEU A 95 15.02 -21.33 -17.06
C LEU A 95 13.68 -21.74 -17.67
N GLN A 96 13.12 -20.90 -18.53
CA GLN A 96 11.81 -21.14 -19.12
C GLN A 96 11.90 -21.26 -20.63
N SER A 97 11.22 -22.27 -21.18
CA SER A 97 10.96 -22.31 -22.63
C SER A 97 9.95 -21.22 -22.98
N SER A 98 10.30 -20.37 -23.95
CA SER A 98 9.47 -19.29 -24.51
C SER A 98 8.05 -19.73 -24.91
N SER A 99 7.82 -21.03 -25.13
CA SER A 99 6.53 -21.62 -25.51
C SER A 99 5.46 -21.68 -24.39
N GLN A 100 5.83 -21.71 -23.11
CA GLN A 100 4.86 -21.81 -22.00
C GLN A 100 4.30 -20.46 -21.55
N PHE A 101 4.87 -19.35 -22.03
CA PHE A 101 4.60 -18.00 -21.51
C PHE A 101 3.60 -17.18 -22.34
N VAL A 102 3.09 -17.73 -23.45
CA VAL A 102 2.24 -17.02 -24.43
C VAL A 102 0.78 -16.84 -23.96
N ARG A 103 0.41 -17.27 -22.74
CA ARG A 103 -0.97 -17.02 -22.23
C ARG A 103 -1.03 -16.50 -20.80
N PRO A 104 -0.74 -15.22 -20.55
CA PRO A 104 -1.37 -14.47 -19.50
C PRO A 104 -2.62 -13.77 -20.08
N TRP A 105 -3.66 -13.56 -19.27
CA TRP A 105 -4.95 -12.91 -19.61
C TRP A 105 -6.06 -13.84 -20.11
N GLY A 106 -6.91 -14.23 -19.16
CA GLY A 106 -8.29 -14.57 -19.49
C GLY A 106 -9.00 -13.36 -20.12
N LYS A 107 -9.51 -13.54 -21.34
CA LYS A 107 -10.56 -12.77 -22.02
C LYS A 107 -10.63 -11.25 -21.69
N LYS A 108 -9.60 -10.45 -22.02
CA LYS A 108 -9.65 -8.98 -22.29
C LYS A 108 -8.34 -8.52 -22.97
N PRO A 109 -8.34 -7.42 -23.76
CA PRO A 109 -7.70 -7.37 -25.08
C PRO A 109 -6.17 -7.42 -25.05
N ASN A 110 -5.64 -8.20 -25.98
CA ASN A 110 -4.24 -8.53 -26.17
C ASN A 110 -3.41 -7.29 -26.55
N PHE A 111 -2.74 -6.70 -25.56
CA PHE A 111 -1.58 -5.80 -25.77
C PHE A 111 -0.31 -6.57 -26.15
N PHE A 112 -0.37 -7.90 -26.12
CA PHE A 112 0.69 -8.83 -26.45
C PHE A 112 0.44 -9.41 -27.84
N PRO A 113 1.49 -9.68 -28.65
CA PRO A 113 1.31 -10.30 -29.95
C PRO A 113 0.66 -11.69 -29.78
N ASP A 114 -0.55 -11.87 -30.33
CA ASP A 114 -1.09 -13.21 -30.61
C ASP A 114 -0.25 -13.92 -31.70
N ASP A 115 0.46 -13.14 -32.50
CA ASP A 115 1.42 -13.58 -33.51
C ASP A 115 2.86 -13.40 -33.00
N LEU A 116 3.27 -14.14 -31.97
CA LEU A 116 4.63 -14.68 -32.04
C LEU A 116 4.60 -15.69 -33.19
N PRO A 117 5.59 -15.69 -34.11
CA PRO A 117 5.61 -16.68 -35.18
C PRO A 117 5.54 -18.07 -34.56
N THR A 118 4.39 -18.72 -34.70
CA THR A 118 4.06 -20.06 -34.16
C THR A 118 4.84 -21.18 -34.86
N GLY A 119 6.00 -20.86 -35.44
CA GLY A 119 6.85 -21.75 -36.20
C GLY A 119 8.35 -21.54 -35.99
N VAL A 120 8.80 -20.66 -35.07
CA VAL A 120 10.21 -20.66 -34.67
C VAL A 120 10.36 -21.58 -33.46
N ASN A 121 10.82 -22.81 -33.72
CA ASN A 121 11.34 -23.68 -32.68
C ASN A 121 12.53 -22.99 -32.00
N PHE A 122 12.27 -22.15 -30.99
CA PHE A 122 13.29 -21.72 -30.03
C PHE A 122 13.61 -22.93 -29.15
N LYS A 123 14.43 -23.83 -29.67
CA LYS A 123 15.33 -24.58 -28.81
C LYS A 123 16.22 -23.53 -28.17
N SER A 124 16.07 -23.28 -26.87
CA SER A 124 17.13 -22.65 -26.10
C SER A 124 18.39 -23.43 -26.40
N SER A 125 19.33 -22.86 -27.15
CA SER A 125 20.67 -23.43 -27.20
C SER A 125 21.16 -23.41 -25.75
N GLU A 126 21.65 -24.53 -25.24
CA GLU A 126 22.19 -24.64 -23.86
C GLU A 126 23.30 -23.59 -23.56
N GLU A 127 23.76 -22.86 -24.57
CA GLU A 127 24.86 -21.89 -24.55
C GLU A 127 24.46 -20.42 -24.31
N ALA A 128 23.19 -20.01 -24.44
CA ALA A 128 22.80 -18.59 -24.28
C ALA A 128 21.34 -18.38 -23.79
N PRO A 129 21.07 -17.35 -22.96
CA PRO A 129 19.73 -17.04 -22.45
C PRO A 129 18.82 -16.39 -23.52
N SER A 130 17.51 -16.67 -23.42
CA SER A 130 16.47 -15.89 -24.12
C SER A 130 16.23 -14.52 -23.46
N SER A 131 15.43 -13.65 -24.09
CA SER A 131 15.02 -12.37 -23.48
C SER A 131 14.21 -12.56 -22.19
N VAL A 132 13.42 -13.63 -22.10
CA VAL A 132 12.71 -14.03 -20.86
C VAL A 132 13.72 -14.45 -19.79
N ASP A 133 14.73 -15.24 -20.14
CA ASP A 133 15.76 -15.67 -19.19
C ASP A 133 16.57 -14.47 -18.70
N LEU A 134 16.91 -13.51 -19.57
CA LEU A 134 17.57 -12.25 -19.17
C LEU A 134 16.71 -11.43 -18.21
N ALA A 135 15.40 -11.33 -18.45
CA ALA A 135 14.49 -10.64 -17.54
C ALA A 135 14.48 -11.32 -16.16
N MET A 136 14.49 -12.65 -16.12
CA MET A 136 14.60 -13.43 -14.89
C MET A 136 15.95 -13.24 -14.18
N MET A 137 17.05 -13.17 -14.93
CA MET A 137 18.37 -12.87 -14.38
C MET A 137 18.39 -11.51 -13.69
N LEU A 138 17.75 -10.49 -14.28
CA LEU A 138 17.67 -9.15 -13.68
C LEU A 138 16.87 -9.16 -12.38
N LEU A 139 15.72 -9.84 -12.36
CA LEU A 139 14.92 -9.99 -11.15
C LEU A 139 15.70 -10.71 -10.04
N LEU A 140 16.52 -11.70 -10.41
CA LEU A 140 17.38 -12.44 -9.49
C LEU A 140 18.46 -11.54 -8.88
N ALA A 141 19.13 -10.77 -9.74
CA ALA A 141 20.19 -9.84 -9.35
C ALA A 141 19.69 -8.75 -8.39
N GLU A 142 18.40 -8.39 -8.47
CA GLU A 142 17.77 -7.41 -7.59
C GLU A 142 17.23 -7.99 -6.28
N GLY A 143 17.34 -9.30 -6.05
CA GLY A 143 16.78 -9.96 -4.87
C GLY A 143 15.25 -10.05 -4.86
N ASN A 144 14.61 -9.78 -6.00
CA ASN A 144 13.15 -9.75 -6.15
C ASN A 144 12.53 -11.14 -6.45
N ILE A 145 13.30 -12.23 -6.37
CA ILE A 145 12.83 -13.61 -6.59
C ILE A 145 12.52 -14.29 -5.26
N SER A 146 11.63 -13.71 -4.47
CA SER A 146 11.03 -14.41 -3.32
C SER A 146 9.71 -15.11 -3.71
N GLU A 147 9.11 -14.81 -4.86
CA GLU A 147 7.82 -15.37 -5.26
C GLU A 147 7.61 -15.44 -6.78
N ARG A 148 7.05 -16.55 -7.30
CA ARG A 148 6.62 -16.70 -8.71
C ARG A 148 5.57 -15.64 -9.14
N SER A 149 4.92 -15.00 -8.17
CA SER A 149 3.91 -13.94 -8.34
C SER A 149 4.52 -12.63 -8.84
N LEU A 150 5.70 -12.25 -8.33
CA LEU A 150 6.39 -10.99 -8.70
C LEU A 150 6.92 -11.03 -10.14
N ILE A 151 7.24 -12.22 -10.63
CA ILE A 151 7.61 -12.45 -12.03
C ILE A 151 6.53 -11.87 -12.93
N LYS A 152 5.25 -12.15 -12.70
CA LYS A 152 4.13 -11.68 -13.54
C LYS A 152 3.93 -10.16 -13.53
N LEU A 153 4.24 -9.49 -12.41
CA LEU A 153 4.02 -8.05 -12.23
C LEU A 153 5.13 -7.20 -12.88
N TYR A 154 6.38 -7.64 -12.75
CA TYR A 154 7.52 -6.97 -13.34
C TYR A 154 7.83 -7.45 -14.77
N HIS A 155 7.38 -8.65 -15.15
CA HIS A 155 7.67 -9.28 -16.44
C HIS A 155 7.56 -8.35 -17.65
N PRO A 156 6.47 -7.58 -17.85
CA PRO A 156 6.18 -7.06 -19.18
C PRO A 156 7.20 -6.04 -19.66
N TYR A 157 7.66 -5.15 -18.78
CA TYR A 157 8.64 -4.14 -19.18
C TYR A 157 10.09 -4.64 -19.05
N TYR A 158 10.40 -5.54 -18.12
CA TYR A 158 11.73 -6.20 -18.09
C TYR A 158 11.97 -7.01 -19.36
N TYR A 159 10.97 -7.77 -19.81
CA TYR A 159 11.02 -8.50 -21.06
C TYR A 159 11.20 -7.56 -22.25
N GLN A 160 10.42 -6.47 -22.36
CA GLN A 160 10.51 -5.55 -23.49
C GLN A 160 11.87 -4.83 -23.55
N VAL A 161 12.45 -4.48 -22.40
CA VAL A 161 13.79 -3.89 -22.32
C VAL A 161 14.84 -4.93 -22.76
N THR A 162 14.81 -6.12 -22.18
CA THR A 162 15.80 -7.19 -22.47
C THR A 162 15.72 -7.67 -23.91
N ASP A 163 14.53 -7.79 -24.50
CA ASP A 163 14.31 -8.14 -25.90
C ASP A 163 14.97 -7.10 -26.83
N HIS A 164 14.76 -5.81 -26.55
CA HIS A 164 15.36 -4.75 -27.35
C HIS A 164 16.88 -4.67 -27.20
N VAL A 165 17.39 -4.76 -25.97
CA VAL A 165 18.84 -4.71 -25.71
C VAL A 165 19.55 -5.92 -26.32
N LEU A 166 18.94 -7.11 -26.22
CA LEU A 166 19.51 -8.32 -26.82
C LEU A 166 19.59 -8.22 -28.35
N PHE A 167 18.59 -7.58 -28.98
CA PHE A 167 18.63 -7.24 -30.40
C PHE A 167 19.78 -6.28 -30.74
N VAL A 168 20.02 -5.24 -29.93
CA VAL A 168 21.15 -4.30 -30.11
C VAL A 168 22.51 -5.00 -29.90
N CYS A 169 22.56 -6.02 -29.04
CA CYS A 169 23.77 -6.80 -28.76
C CYS A 169 23.99 -7.97 -29.74
N GLU A 170 23.22 -8.03 -30.84
CA GLU A 170 23.28 -9.04 -31.89
C GLU A 170 23.10 -10.48 -31.38
N GLN A 171 22.44 -10.66 -30.23
CA GLN A 171 22.24 -11.92 -29.49
C GLN A 171 23.53 -12.63 -28.99
N LYS A 172 24.66 -12.46 -29.68
CA LYS A 172 25.96 -13.07 -29.34
C LYS A 172 26.57 -12.49 -28.06
N ASN A 173 26.33 -11.21 -27.79
CA ASN A 173 26.87 -10.51 -26.62
C ASN A 173 25.84 -10.41 -25.49
N TRP A 174 25.21 -11.53 -25.13
CA TRP A 174 24.14 -11.54 -24.13
C TRP A 174 24.60 -11.11 -22.73
N ARG A 175 25.89 -11.27 -22.41
CA ARG A 175 26.48 -10.78 -21.14
C ARG A 175 26.46 -9.26 -21.06
N ASP A 176 26.84 -8.60 -22.15
CA ASP A 176 26.68 -7.14 -22.27
C ASP A 176 25.20 -6.76 -22.23
N ALA A 177 24.33 -7.56 -22.86
CA ALA A 177 22.89 -7.31 -22.89
C ALA A 177 22.26 -7.35 -21.49
N PHE A 178 22.72 -8.24 -20.60
CA PHE A 178 22.30 -8.27 -19.20
C PHE A 178 22.64 -6.95 -18.48
N HIS A 179 23.91 -6.52 -18.55
CA HIS A 179 24.36 -5.30 -17.86
C HIS A 179 23.76 -4.03 -18.45
N LEU A 180 23.63 -3.95 -19.78
CA LEU A 180 22.94 -2.85 -20.45
C LEU A 180 21.47 -2.77 -20.03
N SER A 181 20.77 -3.90 -20.00
CA SER A 181 19.37 -3.96 -19.58
C SER A 181 19.21 -3.51 -18.12
N ARG A 182 20.11 -3.96 -17.22
CA ARG A 182 20.19 -3.49 -15.83
C ARG A 182 20.41 -1.98 -15.75
N GLY A 183 21.31 -1.43 -16.57
CA GLY A 183 21.60 -0.01 -16.65
C GLY A 183 20.41 0.82 -17.12
N VAL A 184 19.67 0.36 -18.13
CA VAL A 184 18.43 1.03 -18.59
C VAL A 184 17.40 1.07 -17.46
N ILE A 185 17.17 -0.06 -16.78
CA ILE A 185 16.20 -0.14 -15.69
C ILE A 185 16.62 0.74 -14.52
N GLU A 186 17.91 0.77 -14.17
CA GLU A 186 18.44 1.64 -13.13
C GLU A 186 18.31 3.13 -13.49
N LEU A 187 18.51 3.50 -14.76
CA LEU A 187 18.26 4.87 -15.22
C LEU A 187 16.79 5.26 -15.06
N MET A 188 15.86 4.37 -15.44
CA MET A 188 14.43 4.62 -15.28
C MET A 188 14.03 4.67 -13.80
N ARG A 189 14.63 3.82 -12.96
CA ARG A 189 14.45 3.85 -11.49
C ARG A 189 14.98 5.15 -10.89
N LYS A 190 16.13 5.65 -11.31
CA LYS A 190 16.64 6.97 -10.88
C LYS A 190 15.74 8.12 -11.34
N THR A 191 15.14 7.99 -12.52
CA THR A 191 14.19 8.98 -13.06
C THR A 191 12.86 8.94 -12.31
N TYR A 192 12.44 7.75 -11.88
CA TYR A 192 11.19 7.48 -11.17
C TYR A 192 11.45 6.65 -9.90
N PRO A 193 12.01 7.25 -8.83
CA PRO A 193 12.50 6.50 -7.66
C PRO A 193 11.40 5.79 -6.87
N ASN A 194 10.16 6.26 -7.00
CA ASN A 194 9.02 5.85 -6.22
C ASN A 194 7.73 6.06 -7.03
N ASP A 195 6.66 5.35 -6.63
CA ASP A 195 5.39 5.35 -7.36
C ASP A 195 4.78 6.76 -7.49
N GLU A 196 5.03 7.63 -6.51
CA GLU A 196 4.61 9.03 -6.57
C GLU A 196 5.21 9.77 -7.78
N ALA A 197 6.50 9.56 -8.09
CA ALA A 197 7.15 10.20 -9.23
C ALA A 197 6.57 9.73 -10.58
N VAL A 198 6.20 8.45 -10.65
CA VAL A 198 5.49 7.87 -11.80
C VAL A 198 4.10 8.50 -11.94
N MET A 199 3.33 8.53 -10.85
CA MET A 199 1.97 9.08 -10.84
C MET A 199 1.95 10.57 -11.13
N ASN A 200 2.87 11.35 -10.58
CA ASN A 200 3.04 12.78 -10.90
C ASN A 200 3.32 13.00 -12.39
N THR A 201 4.12 12.11 -13.00
CA THR A 201 4.39 12.16 -14.44
C THR A 201 3.15 11.80 -15.27
N ILE A 202 2.38 10.80 -14.84
CA ILE A 202 1.10 10.41 -15.45
C ILE A 202 0.09 11.58 -15.38
N LEU A 203 0.01 12.28 -14.25
CA LEU A 203 -0.83 13.47 -14.08
C LEU A 203 -0.38 14.63 -14.98
N GLU A 204 0.93 14.84 -15.13
CA GLU A 204 1.46 15.84 -16.06
C GLU A 204 1.12 15.48 -17.52
N ILE A 205 1.21 14.20 -17.90
CA ILE A 205 0.77 13.69 -19.21
C ILE A 205 -0.73 13.94 -19.40
N HIS A 206 -1.55 13.62 -18.39
CA HIS A 206 -2.99 13.88 -18.40
C HIS A 206 -3.28 15.36 -18.65
N ASN A 207 -2.67 16.26 -17.88
CA ASN A 207 -2.84 17.70 -18.02
C ASN A 207 -2.42 18.22 -19.40
N LYS A 208 -1.33 17.68 -19.98
CA LYS A 208 -0.89 18.01 -21.35
C LYS A 208 -1.90 17.52 -22.39
N LEU A 209 -2.41 16.31 -22.25
CA LEU A 209 -3.40 15.73 -23.17
C LEU A 209 -4.72 16.50 -23.15
N THR A 210 -5.27 16.79 -21.98
CA THR A 210 -6.53 17.53 -21.83
C THR A 210 -6.44 18.92 -22.48
N ARG A 211 -5.27 19.57 -22.44
CA ARG A 211 -5.04 20.84 -23.15
C ARG A 211 -4.95 20.71 -24.66
N GLN A 212 -4.40 19.61 -25.18
CA GLN A 212 -4.16 19.43 -26.62
C GLN A 212 -5.37 18.83 -27.36
N ILE A 213 -6.16 18.00 -26.68
CA ILE A 213 -7.19 17.18 -27.33
C ILE A 213 -8.58 17.88 -27.30
N ALA A 214 -8.74 19.00 -26.60
CA ALA A 214 -10.00 19.79 -26.53
C ALA A 214 -11.26 18.97 -26.16
N LEU A 215 -11.06 17.76 -25.61
CA LEU A 215 -12.12 16.85 -25.19
C LEU A 215 -12.41 16.99 -23.70
N ASN A 216 -13.63 16.59 -23.33
CA ASN A 216 -14.13 16.57 -21.97
C ASN A 216 -13.19 15.74 -21.06
N ALA A 217 -12.69 16.31 -19.95
CA ALA A 217 -11.68 15.69 -19.08
C ALA A 217 -12.09 14.29 -18.59
N ALA A 218 -13.39 14.08 -18.32
CA ALA A 218 -13.96 12.80 -17.91
C ALA A 218 -13.86 11.70 -18.97
N LEU A 219 -13.81 12.08 -20.26
CA LEU A 219 -13.65 11.14 -21.37
C LEU A 219 -12.20 10.67 -21.46
N VAL A 220 -11.23 11.57 -21.28
CA VAL A 220 -9.78 11.24 -21.28
C VAL A 220 -9.44 10.26 -20.15
N GLU A 221 -9.98 10.47 -18.95
CA GLU A 221 -9.77 9.59 -17.80
C GLU A 221 -10.28 8.16 -18.03
N ARG A 222 -11.55 8.00 -18.45
CA ARG A 222 -12.15 6.67 -18.65
C ARG A 222 -11.61 5.92 -19.87
N LYS A 223 -11.15 6.63 -20.90
CA LYS A 223 -10.76 6.05 -22.21
C LYS A 223 -9.29 5.67 -22.33
N ILE A 224 -8.40 6.55 -21.86
CA ILE A 224 -6.96 6.45 -22.15
C ILE A 224 -6.22 5.83 -20.96
N PHE A 225 -6.43 6.37 -19.76
CA PHE A 225 -5.68 5.96 -18.57
C PHE A 225 -6.18 4.63 -17.97
N GLY A 226 -7.42 4.21 -18.27
CA GLY A 226 -7.95 2.89 -17.88
C GLY A 226 -7.58 1.73 -18.81
N GLY A 227 -6.98 2.00 -19.99
CA GLY A 227 -6.76 0.98 -21.03
C GLY A 227 -5.33 0.83 -21.52
N PHE A 228 -4.49 1.88 -21.48
CA PHE A 228 -3.10 1.81 -21.93
C PHE A 228 -2.12 1.56 -20.77
N PRO A 229 -1.06 0.74 -20.95
CA PRO A 229 -0.10 0.41 -19.90
C PRO A 229 0.96 1.53 -19.73
N ILE A 230 0.53 2.77 -19.49
CA ILE A 230 1.40 3.97 -19.40
C ILE A 230 2.51 3.80 -18.35
N ARG A 231 2.19 3.18 -17.20
CA ARG A 231 3.18 2.86 -16.16
C ARG A 231 4.32 1.98 -16.69
N HIS A 232 4.00 0.96 -17.48
CA HIS A 232 4.99 0.05 -18.07
C HIS A 232 5.85 0.77 -19.10
N TRP A 233 5.25 1.66 -19.91
CA TRP A 233 6.00 2.48 -20.86
C TRP A 233 6.97 3.44 -20.15
N LEU A 234 6.56 4.04 -19.03
CA LEU A 234 7.44 4.90 -18.24
C LEU A 234 8.61 4.12 -17.63
N LEU A 235 8.36 2.97 -17.01
CA LEU A 235 9.40 2.17 -16.35
C LEU A 235 10.31 1.42 -17.35
N GLY A 236 9.78 1.08 -18.53
CA GLY A 236 10.52 0.45 -19.62
C GLY A 236 11.20 1.42 -20.58
N GLY A 237 11.21 2.73 -20.29
CA GLY A 237 11.85 3.72 -21.17
C GLY A 237 11.24 3.80 -22.57
N GLY A 238 9.95 3.54 -22.72
CA GLY A 238 9.24 3.52 -24.00
C GLY A 238 9.31 2.17 -24.74
N ALA A 239 9.97 1.16 -24.16
CA ALA A 239 9.85 -0.21 -24.63
C ALA A 239 8.38 -0.67 -24.54
N GLY A 240 7.90 -1.36 -25.57
CA GLY A 240 6.49 -1.72 -25.72
C GLY A 240 5.57 -0.61 -26.24
N LEU A 241 5.95 0.67 -26.15
CA LEU A 241 5.25 1.78 -26.81
C LEU A 241 5.74 1.92 -28.26
N ILE A 242 7.06 2.03 -28.44
CA ILE A 242 7.68 2.12 -29.76
C ILE A 242 7.85 0.69 -30.30
N SER A 243 7.07 0.34 -31.32
CA SER A 243 7.06 -1.01 -31.89
C SER A 243 8.24 -1.32 -32.81
N THR A 244 8.93 -0.31 -33.36
CA THR A 244 9.99 -0.53 -34.36
C THR A 244 11.40 -0.37 -33.76
N PRO A 245 12.30 -1.36 -33.92
CA PRO A 245 13.64 -1.33 -33.34
C PRO A 245 14.45 -0.09 -33.72
N ARG A 246 14.37 0.36 -34.98
CA ARG A 246 15.09 1.54 -35.46
C ARG A 246 14.68 2.82 -34.72
N ALA A 247 13.38 3.01 -34.51
CA ALA A 247 12.86 4.20 -33.83
C ALA A 247 13.16 4.16 -32.32
N LEU A 248 13.07 2.96 -31.72
CA LEU A 248 13.37 2.78 -30.30
C LEU A 248 14.87 2.99 -30.02
N GLN A 249 15.76 2.48 -30.88
CA GLN A 249 17.20 2.75 -30.80
C GLN A 249 17.50 4.24 -30.89
N TRP A 250 16.89 4.93 -31.86
CA TRP A 250 17.11 6.37 -32.01
C TRP A 250 16.60 7.17 -30.80
N PHE A 251 15.46 6.76 -30.24
CA PHE A 251 14.93 7.34 -29.01
C PHE A 251 15.87 7.07 -27.83
N TRP A 252 16.36 5.83 -27.68
CA TRP A 252 17.26 5.43 -26.60
C TRP A 252 18.65 6.05 -26.70
N ASP A 253 19.18 6.29 -27.89
CA ASP A 253 20.40 7.08 -28.05
C ASP A 253 20.27 8.38 -27.25
N LYS A 254 19.10 9.05 -27.28
CA LYS A 254 18.84 10.28 -26.53
C LYS A 254 18.49 10.01 -25.07
N LEU A 255 17.62 9.05 -24.79
CA LEU A 255 17.15 8.72 -23.45
C LEU A 255 18.32 8.35 -22.50
N LEU A 256 19.26 7.54 -22.99
CA LEU A 256 20.35 6.99 -22.20
C LEU A 256 21.44 8.01 -21.86
N THR A 257 21.41 9.20 -22.46
CA THR A 257 22.24 10.32 -22.00
C THR A 257 21.93 10.72 -20.56
N GLY A 258 20.72 10.39 -20.07
CA GLY A 258 20.21 10.78 -18.75
C GLY A 258 19.76 12.23 -18.67
N GLU A 259 19.81 12.97 -19.78
CA GLU A 259 19.38 14.36 -19.83
C GLU A 259 17.91 14.47 -20.21
N SER A 260 17.14 15.19 -19.38
CA SER A 260 15.72 15.44 -19.63
C SER A 260 14.86 14.17 -19.81
N THR A 261 15.29 13.02 -19.28
CA THR A 261 14.65 11.69 -19.43
C THR A 261 13.15 11.74 -19.14
N ARG A 262 12.75 12.36 -18.01
CA ARG A 262 11.34 12.51 -17.62
C ARG A 262 10.53 13.32 -18.64
N ILE A 263 11.08 14.45 -19.11
CA ILE A 263 10.40 15.33 -20.07
C ILE A 263 10.27 14.63 -21.42
N LEU A 264 11.34 13.97 -21.87
CA LEU A 264 11.37 13.22 -23.12
C LEU A 264 10.31 12.10 -23.14
N MET A 265 10.20 11.34 -22.05
CA MET A 265 9.18 10.30 -21.88
C MET A 265 7.75 10.86 -21.91
N GLN A 266 7.50 11.99 -21.23
CA GLN A 266 6.19 12.64 -21.25
C GLN A 266 5.77 13.01 -22.67
N HIS A 267 6.66 13.67 -23.42
CA HIS A 267 6.32 14.10 -24.77
C HIS A 267 6.14 12.92 -25.73
N LEU A 268 6.93 11.85 -25.60
CA LEU A 268 6.74 10.63 -26.38
C LEU A 268 5.35 10.03 -26.16
N ILE A 269 4.94 9.86 -24.90
CA ILE A 269 3.64 9.28 -24.55
C ILE A 269 2.49 10.18 -24.99
N VAL A 270 2.60 11.50 -24.78
CA VAL A 270 1.60 12.48 -25.23
C VAL A 270 1.42 12.41 -26.76
N GLU A 271 2.51 12.44 -27.54
CA GLU A 271 2.44 12.38 -29.01
C GLU A 271 1.86 11.05 -29.51
N PHE A 272 2.19 9.94 -28.85
CA PHE A 272 1.57 8.64 -29.15
C PHE A 272 0.06 8.70 -28.92
N LEU A 273 -0.38 9.12 -27.74
CA LEU A 273 -1.80 9.13 -27.36
C LEU A 273 -2.61 10.11 -28.22
N VAL A 274 -2.06 11.27 -28.57
CA VAL A 274 -2.67 12.21 -29.53
C VAL A 274 -2.79 11.59 -30.92
N THR A 275 -1.80 10.81 -31.34
CA THR A 275 -1.86 10.11 -32.65
C THR A 275 -2.94 9.03 -32.67
N ILE A 276 -3.08 8.28 -31.57
CA ILE A 276 -4.14 7.29 -31.42
C ILE A 276 -5.52 7.95 -31.41
N ASP A 277 -5.71 9.00 -30.63
CA ASP A 277 -6.96 9.74 -30.54
C ASP A 277 -7.39 10.29 -31.92
N ARG A 278 -6.47 10.91 -32.67
CA ARG A 278 -6.74 11.39 -34.03
C ARG A 278 -7.12 10.29 -35.02
N LYS A 279 -6.63 9.06 -34.81
CA LYS A 279 -6.84 7.95 -35.73
C LYS A 279 -8.14 7.19 -35.44
N PHE A 280 -8.47 6.99 -34.16
CA PHE A 280 -9.57 6.11 -33.75
C PHE A 280 -10.74 6.84 -33.07
N GLY A 281 -10.53 8.04 -32.55
CA GLY A 281 -11.55 8.82 -31.86
C GLY A 281 -12.23 8.03 -30.74
N ASP A 282 -13.50 7.66 -30.97
CA ASP A 282 -14.32 6.92 -30.00
C ASP A 282 -14.10 5.38 -30.01
N ASP A 283 -13.52 4.79 -31.06
CA ASP A 283 -13.34 3.34 -31.18
C ASP A 283 -12.03 2.84 -30.56
N LEU A 284 -12.03 2.76 -29.22
CA LEU A 284 -10.83 2.41 -28.45
C LEU A 284 -10.51 0.92 -28.44
N LYS A 285 -11.46 0.05 -28.76
CA LYS A 285 -11.19 -1.40 -28.80
C LYS A 285 -10.17 -1.73 -29.89
N ALA A 286 -10.25 -1.07 -31.04
CA ALA A 286 -9.25 -1.17 -32.10
C ALA A 286 -7.93 -0.46 -31.73
N ALA A 287 -7.99 0.58 -30.91
CA ALA A 287 -6.81 1.35 -30.50
C ALA A 287 -5.86 0.58 -29.57
N TYR A 288 -6.38 -0.29 -28.71
CA TYR A 288 -5.57 -1.02 -27.72
C TYR A 288 -4.63 -2.07 -28.34
N SER A 289 -4.99 -2.67 -29.47
CA SER A 289 -4.13 -3.62 -30.20
C SER A 289 -3.32 -2.96 -31.33
N TYR A 290 -3.50 -1.65 -31.55
CA TYR A 290 -2.89 -0.95 -32.67
C TYR A 290 -1.42 -0.61 -32.42
N ARG A 291 -0.57 -0.98 -33.38
CA ARG A 291 0.84 -0.59 -33.43
C ARG A 291 1.07 0.45 -34.52
N LEU A 292 1.85 1.48 -34.19
CA LEU A 292 2.29 2.46 -35.18
C LEU A 292 3.18 1.83 -36.24
N THR A 293 3.11 2.36 -37.46
CA THR A 293 4.07 2.06 -38.52
C THR A 293 5.45 2.63 -38.17
N GLU A 294 6.50 2.19 -38.87
CA GLU A 294 7.85 2.71 -38.66
C GLU A 294 7.91 4.24 -38.80
N GLU A 295 7.30 4.79 -39.84
CA GLU A 295 7.19 6.24 -40.04
C GLU A 295 6.41 6.93 -38.92
N GLY A 296 5.37 6.27 -38.38
CA GLY A 296 4.61 6.76 -37.24
C GLY A 296 5.46 6.86 -35.98
N ASN A 297 6.24 5.81 -35.68
CA ASN A 297 7.17 5.79 -34.55
C ASN A 297 8.27 6.85 -34.69
N ILE A 298 8.89 6.97 -35.87
CA ILE A 298 9.90 8.00 -36.14
C ILE A 298 9.30 9.40 -35.96
N ARG A 299 8.05 9.62 -36.39
CA ARG A 299 7.36 10.91 -36.26
C ARG A 299 7.13 11.29 -34.79
N ILE A 300 6.64 10.38 -33.94
CA ILE A 300 6.42 10.69 -32.53
C ILE A 300 7.73 10.94 -31.78
N VAL A 301 8.79 10.17 -32.10
CA VAL A 301 10.14 10.37 -31.52
C VAL A 301 10.69 11.73 -31.92
N LYS A 302 10.62 12.08 -33.21
CA LYS A 302 11.06 13.38 -33.71
C LYS A 302 10.35 14.54 -33.00
N ARG A 303 9.03 14.48 -32.88
CA ARG A 303 8.26 15.52 -32.19
C ARG A 303 8.61 15.62 -30.72
N ALA A 304 8.77 14.49 -30.03
CA ALA A 304 9.18 14.49 -28.63
C ALA A 304 10.54 15.19 -28.43
N LEU A 305 11.50 14.95 -29.32
CA LEU A 305 12.81 15.61 -29.29
C LEU A 305 12.72 17.11 -29.59
N GLU A 306 11.90 17.52 -30.56
CA GLU A 306 11.66 18.94 -30.87
C GLU A 306 11.03 19.68 -29.68
N GLU A 307 10.10 19.07 -28.96
CA GLU A 307 9.47 19.67 -27.77
C GLU A 307 10.43 19.84 -26.58
N VAL A 308 11.31 18.86 -26.34
CA VAL A 308 12.37 18.97 -25.31
C VAL A 308 13.31 20.14 -25.61
N GLN A 309 13.58 20.42 -26.88
CA GLN A 309 14.41 21.57 -27.28
C GLN A 309 13.68 22.91 -27.20
N LYS A 310 12.38 22.95 -27.54
CA LYS A 310 11.56 24.17 -27.39
C LYS A 310 11.42 24.58 -25.93
N THR A 311 11.38 23.61 -25.02
CA THR A 311 11.38 23.83 -23.57
C THR A 311 12.78 24.14 -23.02
N GLY A 312 13.81 24.18 -23.87
CA GLY A 312 15.23 24.10 -23.54
C GLY A 312 15.76 25.09 -22.49
N GLY A 313 16.60 24.57 -21.60
CA GLY A 313 17.59 25.36 -20.87
C GLY A 313 17.13 26.11 -19.61
N ARG A 314 15.88 25.96 -19.15
CA ARG A 314 15.60 26.24 -17.73
C ARG A 314 16.14 25.07 -16.93
N LYS A 315 17.36 25.21 -16.41
CA LYS A 315 17.84 24.42 -15.27
C LYS A 315 16.69 24.42 -14.26
N SER A 316 16.09 23.26 -14.02
CA SER A 316 15.08 23.07 -12.98
C SER A 316 15.80 23.06 -11.63
N THR A 317 16.38 24.20 -11.24
CA THR A 317 16.82 24.52 -9.88
C THR A 317 15.89 25.57 -9.28
N THR A 318 14.60 25.40 -9.49
CA THR A 318 13.61 26.18 -8.74
C THR A 318 12.42 25.28 -8.49
N GLU A 319 12.37 24.74 -7.28
CA GLU A 319 11.12 24.51 -6.55
C GLU A 319 10.26 25.76 -6.71
N VAL A 320 9.40 25.77 -7.73
CA VAL A 320 8.36 26.78 -7.85
C VAL A 320 7.29 26.38 -6.85
N LYS A 321 7.51 26.86 -5.63
CA LYS A 321 6.49 27.14 -4.63
C LYS A 321 5.44 28.05 -5.27
N ARG A 322 4.42 27.48 -5.93
CA ARG A 322 3.20 28.21 -6.29
C ARG A 322 1.94 27.42 -5.97
N ARG A 323 1.26 28.01 -4.99
CA ARG A 323 -0.14 27.88 -4.60
C ARG A 323 -1.09 27.68 -5.79
N PHE A 324 -1.89 26.63 -5.66
CA PHE A 324 -3.34 26.53 -5.84
C PHE A 324 -4.00 27.27 -7.01
N ILE A 325 -4.67 26.48 -7.86
CA ILE A 325 -6.12 26.61 -8.05
C ILE A 325 -6.71 25.20 -7.95
N SER A 326 -7.45 24.97 -6.88
CA SER A 326 -8.25 23.77 -6.63
C SER A 326 -9.42 23.71 -7.62
N ILE A 327 -9.38 22.72 -8.52
CA ILE A 327 -10.57 22.18 -9.16
C ILE A 327 -10.84 20.85 -8.43
N PRO A 328 -12.05 20.61 -7.90
CA PRO A 328 -12.30 19.43 -7.07
C PRO A 328 -12.31 18.16 -7.94
N MET A 329 -11.24 17.37 -7.86
CA MET A 329 -11.22 15.97 -8.30
C MET A 329 -11.90 15.12 -7.23
N ARG A 330 -13.22 14.97 -7.33
CA ARG A 330 -13.91 13.81 -6.74
C ARG A 330 -13.67 12.63 -7.66
N ASP A 331 -13.29 11.51 -7.05
CA ASP A 331 -13.32 10.16 -7.61
C ASP A 331 -12.30 9.80 -8.70
N PHE A 332 -10.98 9.74 -8.42
CA PHE A 332 -10.05 8.85 -9.17
C PHE A 332 -8.65 8.67 -8.51
N GLY A 333 -8.55 8.70 -7.18
CA GLY A 333 -7.27 8.69 -6.45
C GLY A 333 -7.17 7.72 -5.27
N ALA A 334 -7.78 6.54 -5.37
CA ALA A 334 -7.49 5.45 -4.44
C ALA A 334 -6.43 4.54 -5.09
N LEU A 335 -5.29 4.34 -4.40
CA LEU A 335 -4.06 3.60 -4.76
C LEU A 335 -3.05 4.49 -5.52
N THR A 336 -1.90 4.91 -5.00
CA THR A 336 -1.10 4.51 -3.84
C THR A 336 -0.29 5.73 -3.39
N ALA A 337 -0.71 6.40 -2.31
CA ALA A 337 0.24 7.12 -1.49
C ALA A 337 1.01 6.04 -0.73
N LYS A 338 2.21 5.70 -1.22
CA LYS A 338 3.11 4.83 -0.46
C LYS A 338 3.60 5.69 0.69
N GLU A 339 3.06 5.44 1.88
CA GLU A 339 3.55 6.02 3.13
C GLU A 339 5.07 5.89 3.16
N ASP A 340 5.74 6.98 3.51
CA ASP A 340 7.19 7.03 3.66
C ASP A 340 7.57 5.98 4.72
N ILE A 341 7.97 4.78 4.29
CA ILE A 341 8.14 3.58 5.14
C ILE A 341 9.09 3.85 6.31
N ASN A 342 10.01 4.82 6.16
CA ASN A 342 10.98 5.21 7.17
C ASN A 342 10.59 6.47 7.95
N CYS A 343 9.40 7.02 7.72
CA CYS A 343 8.90 8.25 8.34
C CYS A 343 9.96 9.36 8.46
N THR A 344 10.72 9.61 7.38
CA THR A 344 12.00 10.33 7.49
C THR A 344 11.87 11.76 8.01
N HIS A 345 10.71 12.38 7.80
CA HIS A 345 10.38 13.73 8.25
C HIS A 345 9.45 13.77 9.48
N GLY A 346 9.12 12.62 10.08
CA GLY A 346 8.24 12.53 11.24
C GLY A 346 8.93 12.17 12.55
N ILE A 347 8.12 12.04 13.59
CA ILE A 347 8.58 11.77 14.95
C ILE A 347 9.02 10.31 15.05
N GLN A 348 10.33 10.09 14.99
CA GLN A 348 10.96 8.77 14.89
C GLN A 348 10.62 7.82 16.05
N TRP A 349 10.49 8.32 17.28
CA TRP A 349 10.11 7.44 18.39
C TRP A 349 8.68 6.93 18.25
N ILE A 350 7.76 7.70 17.69
CA ILE A 350 6.39 7.23 17.46
C ILE A 350 6.41 6.14 16.40
N HIS A 351 7.16 6.33 15.31
CA HIS A 351 7.33 5.29 14.29
C HIS A 351 7.96 4.02 14.86
N ASN A 352 9.06 4.12 15.62
CA ASN A 352 9.75 2.94 16.14
C ASN A 352 8.91 2.12 17.14
N TYR A 353 8.12 2.77 18.00
CA TYR A 353 7.36 2.09 19.05
C TYR A 353 5.94 1.71 18.63
N PHE A 354 5.30 2.54 17.81
CA PHE A 354 3.90 2.38 17.42
C PHE A 354 3.77 1.97 15.94
N GLY A 355 4.78 2.19 15.09
CA GLY A 355 4.68 1.93 13.65
C GLY A 355 3.86 3.00 12.91
N ASP A 356 3.46 4.08 13.59
CA ASP A 356 2.68 5.18 13.02
C ASP A 356 3.60 6.34 12.62
N CYS A 357 3.51 6.78 11.37
CA CYS A 357 4.29 7.92 10.90
C CYS A 357 3.58 9.27 11.17
N VAL A 358 4.02 9.94 12.22
CA VAL A 358 3.55 11.29 12.62
C VAL A 358 4.48 12.36 12.05
N ASP A 359 4.15 12.89 10.88
CA ASP A 359 4.93 13.89 10.14
C ASP A 359 4.37 15.33 10.22
N ASN A 360 3.20 15.52 10.83
CA ASN A 360 2.53 16.81 10.92
C ASN A 360 1.73 16.98 12.23
N GLU A 361 1.37 18.23 12.53
CA GLU A 361 0.68 18.59 13.78
C GLU A 361 -0.70 17.93 13.92
N ILE A 362 -1.42 17.72 12.82
CA ILE A 362 -2.76 17.11 12.83
C ILE A 362 -2.65 15.63 13.20
N LYS A 363 -1.68 14.90 12.62
CA LYS A 363 -1.37 13.52 12.97
C LYS A 363 -0.89 13.41 14.42
N LEU A 364 -0.14 14.39 14.92
CA LEU A 364 0.29 14.41 16.32
C LEU A 364 -0.89 14.56 17.27
N VAL A 365 -1.84 15.45 16.97
CA VAL A 365 -3.10 15.56 17.72
C VAL A 365 -3.91 14.27 17.60
N GLY A 366 -4.00 13.68 16.40
CA GLY A 366 -4.65 12.39 16.17
C GLY A 366 -4.07 11.28 17.04
N PHE A 367 -2.75 11.16 17.08
CA PHE A 367 -2.02 10.20 17.91
C PHE A 367 -2.29 10.42 19.42
N ALA A 368 -2.23 11.67 19.89
CA ALA A 368 -2.51 12.00 21.29
C ALA A 368 -3.96 11.65 21.68
N VAL A 369 -4.93 11.97 20.82
CA VAL A 369 -6.35 11.60 21.02
C VAL A 369 -6.53 10.07 20.99
N GLY A 370 -5.77 9.36 20.15
CA GLY A 370 -5.75 7.90 20.09
C GLY A 370 -5.25 7.27 21.40
N LEU A 371 -4.18 7.81 22.00
CA LEU A 371 -3.69 7.37 23.32
C LEU A 371 -4.74 7.58 24.42
N VAL A 372 -5.44 8.72 24.40
CA VAL A 372 -6.55 8.99 25.34
C VAL A 372 -7.67 7.97 25.14
N SER A 373 -8.04 7.68 23.89
CA SER A 373 -9.07 6.69 23.57
C SER A 373 -8.71 5.31 24.11
N LEU A 374 -7.47 4.87 23.89
CA LEU A 374 -6.94 3.60 24.39
C LEU A 374 -7.08 3.48 25.92
N VAL A 375 -6.77 4.55 26.66
CA VAL A 375 -6.92 4.57 28.13
C VAL A 375 -8.38 4.48 28.53
N LEU A 376 -9.27 5.27 27.89
CA LEU A 376 -10.70 5.25 28.19
C LEU A 376 -11.32 3.88 27.97
N TRP A 377 -10.83 3.16 26.95
CA TRP A 377 -11.25 1.83 26.57
C TRP A 377 -10.91 0.73 27.61
N MET A 378 -9.92 0.96 28.47
CA MET A 378 -9.59 0.03 29.58
C MET A 378 -10.52 0.15 30.80
N LEU A 379 -11.31 1.22 30.89
CA LEU A 379 -12.10 1.57 32.07
C LEU A 379 -13.59 1.14 32.09
N PRO A 380 -14.33 0.86 30.98
CA PRO A 380 -15.78 0.74 31.04
C PRO A 380 -16.30 -0.41 31.89
N MET A 381 -15.56 -1.53 31.96
CA MET A 381 -15.99 -2.70 32.72
C MET A 381 -15.86 -2.51 34.24
N VAL A 382 -14.94 -1.66 34.70
CA VAL A 382 -14.70 -1.44 36.14
C VAL A 382 -15.98 -0.97 36.85
N PRO A 383 -16.70 0.07 36.37
CA PRO A 383 -17.98 0.47 36.94
C PRO A 383 -19.04 -0.64 36.96
N GLN A 384 -19.12 -1.49 35.94
CA GLN A 384 -20.13 -2.55 35.88
C GLN A 384 -19.80 -3.69 36.85
N PHE A 385 -18.53 -4.07 36.98
CA PHE A 385 -18.08 -5.01 38.00
C PHE A 385 -18.43 -4.56 39.41
N LEU A 386 -18.18 -3.28 39.70
CA LEU A 386 -18.50 -2.67 40.99
C LEU A 386 -20.01 -2.63 41.23
N GLN A 387 -20.81 -2.31 40.20
CA GLN A 387 -22.26 -2.28 40.30
C GLN A 387 -22.83 -3.69 40.58
N ASN A 388 -22.40 -4.70 39.84
CA ASN A 388 -22.76 -6.10 40.07
C ASN A 388 -22.37 -6.56 41.48
N TYR A 389 -21.17 -6.16 41.95
CA TYR A 389 -20.70 -6.48 43.29
C TYR A 389 -21.53 -5.80 44.38
N LYS A 390 -21.90 -4.52 44.20
CA LYS A 390 -22.74 -3.77 45.16
C LYS A 390 -24.15 -4.35 45.21
N ASN A 391 -24.74 -4.63 44.04
CA ASN A 391 -26.10 -5.11 43.93
C ASN A 391 -26.25 -6.60 44.27
N LYS A 392 -25.15 -7.37 44.26
CA LYS A 392 -25.14 -8.84 44.44
C LYS A 392 -26.10 -9.56 43.47
N SER A 393 -26.41 -8.91 42.35
CA SER A 393 -27.33 -9.37 41.32
C SER A 393 -26.85 -8.82 39.97
N CYS A 394 -27.09 -9.59 38.91
CA CYS A 394 -26.80 -9.22 37.53
C CYS A 394 -28.07 -9.10 36.68
N GLU A 395 -29.24 -8.90 37.31
CA GLU A 395 -30.54 -8.77 36.62
C GLU A 395 -30.60 -7.59 35.64
N GLY A 396 -29.70 -6.62 35.75
CA GLY A 396 -29.59 -5.52 34.79
C GLY A 396 -28.98 -5.92 33.44
N LEU A 397 -28.32 -7.08 33.34
CA LEU A 397 -27.62 -7.53 32.13
C LEU A 397 -28.34 -8.71 31.48
N THR A 398 -28.61 -8.61 30.18
CA THR A 398 -29.15 -9.72 29.40
C THR A 398 -28.06 -10.70 28.96
N LEU A 399 -28.37 -12.00 28.93
CA LEU A 399 -27.42 -13.03 28.47
C LEU A 399 -27.01 -12.82 27.01
N ALA A 400 -27.95 -12.43 26.14
CA ALA A 400 -27.67 -12.14 24.73
C ALA A 400 -26.66 -10.99 24.57
N PHE A 401 -26.72 -10.00 25.44
CA PHE A 401 -25.80 -8.87 25.47
C PHE A 401 -24.41 -9.27 25.97
N LEU A 402 -24.34 -10.15 26.96
CA LEU A 402 -23.06 -10.69 27.44
C LEU A 402 -22.38 -11.58 26.38
N LEU A 403 -23.15 -12.41 25.67
CA LEU A 403 -22.62 -13.27 24.61
C LEU A 403 -22.13 -12.46 23.41
N SER A 404 -22.79 -11.36 23.06
CA SER A 404 -22.35 -10.51 21.96
C SER A 404 -21.02 -9.82 22.27
N TRP A 405 -20.76 -9.43 23.51
CA TRP A 405 -19.44 -8.96 23.95
C TRP A 405 -18.36 -10.02 23.78
N ILE A 406 -18.53 -11.19 24.39
CA ILE A 406 -17.53 -12.27 24.32
C ILE A 406 -17.17 -12.61 22.87
N ILE A 407 -18.19 -12.78 22.03
CA ILE A 407 -17.98 -13.15 20.62
C ILE A 407 -17.35 -11.99 19.85
N GLY A 408 -17.83 -10.76 20.05
CA GLY A 408 -17.30 -9.56 19.41
C GLY A 408 -15.83 -9.33 19.76
N ASP A 409 -15.48 -9.35 21.04
CA ASP A 409 -14.14 -9.07 21.54
C ASP A 409 -13.15 -10.18 21.17
N THR A 410 -13.60 -11.43 21.14
CA THR A 410 -12.80 -12.55 20.62
C THR A 410 -12.52 -12.38 19.12
N CYS A 411 -13.54 -12.06 18.31
CA CYS A 411 -13.37 -11.79 16.89
C CYS A 411 -12.43 -10.60 16.67
N ASN A 412 -12.58 -9.52 17.45
CA ASN A 412 -11.73 -8.34 17.33
C ASN A 412 -10.26 -8.64 17.68
N ALA A 413 -10.00 -9.40 18.76
CA ALA A 413 -8.65 -9.82 19.13
C ALA A 413 -8.01 -10.72 18.07
N VAL A 414 -8.75 -11.72 17.56
CA VAL A 414 -8.29 -12.60 16.49
C VAL A 414 -8.04 -11.82 15.19
N GLY A 415 -8.94 -10.92 14.83
CA GLY A 415 -8.78 -10.04 13.67
C GLY A 415 -7.52 -9.19 13.76
N ALA A 416 -7.29 -8.54 14.90
CA ALA A 416 -6.11 -7.70 15.13
C ALA A 416 -4.78 -8.47 15.04
N VAL A 417 -4.75 -9.73 15.52
CA VAL A 417 -3.59 -10.61 15.40
C VAL A 417 -3.38 -11.05 13.94
N LEU A 418 -4.46 -11.37 13.22
CA LEU A 418 -4.37 -11.84 11.82
C LEU A 418 -4.00 -10.74 10.82
N THR A 419 -4.31 -9.48 11.11
CA THR A 419 -3.91 -8.32 10.28
C THR A 419 -2.58 -7.70 10.71
N ASP A 420 -1.84 -8.34 11.62
CA ASP A 420 -0.57 -7.82 12.18
C ASP A 420 -0.69 -6.36 12.66
N GLN A 421 -1.78 -6.06 13.37
CA GLN A 421 -2.06 -4.72 13.85
C GLN A 421 -1.12 -4.34 15.00
N GLN A 422 -0.94 -3.05 15.27
CA GLN A 422 -0.05 -2.52 16.30
C GLN A 422 -0.12 -3.31 17.63
N SER A 423 1.04 -3.62 18.23
CA SER A 423 1.17 -4.49 19.42
C SER A 423 0.24 -4.09 20.56
N ILE A 424 0.00 -2.79 20.74
CA ILE A 424 -0.88 -2.27 21.79
C ILE A 424 -2.35 -2.64 21.56
N GLN A 425 -2.79 -2.71 20.30
CA GLN A 425 -4.15 -3.08 19.92
C GLN A 425 -4.39 -4.58 20.11
N GLN A 426 -3.39 -5.41 19.81
CA GLN A 426 -3.43 -6.85 20.11
C GLN A 426 -3.56 -7.09 21.62
N ILE A 427 -2.72 -6.42 22.43
CA ILE A 427 -2.76 -6.50 23.90
C ILE A 427 -4.13 -6.07 24.43
N THR A 428 -4.67 -4.97 23.91
CA THR A 428 -6.00 -4.47 24.29
C THR A 428 -7.10 -5.49 23.99
N GLY A 429 -7.07 -6.12 22.82
CA GLY A 429 -8.01 -7.17 22.44
C GLY A 429 -8.00 -8.35 23.42
N PHE A 430 -6.82 -8.80 23.86
CA PHE A 430 -6.72 -9.85 24.88
C PHE A 430 -7.27 -9.41 26.24
N ILE A 431 -7.03 -8.16 26.64
CA ILE A 431 -7.56 -7.61 27.89
C ILE A 431 -9.09 -7.66 27.90
N TYR A 432 -9.75 -7.33 26.79
CA TYR A 432 -11.21 -7.37 26.69
C TYR A 432 -11.79 -8.77 26.83
N VAL A 433 -11.22 -9.76 26.14
CA VAL A 433 -11.65 -11.16 26.28
C VAL A 433 -11.56 -11.62 27.74
N VAL A 434 -10.51 -11.21 28.45
CA VAL A 434 -10.37 -11.51 29.89
C VAL A 434 -11.45 -10.79 30.71
N GLN A 435 -11.69 -9.51 30.45
CA GLN A 435 -12.75 -8.75 31.15
C GLN A 435 -14.14 -9.39 30.94
N ASP A 436 -14.44 -9.84 29.73
CA ASP A 436 -15.70 -10.50 29.40
C ASP A 436 -15.87 -11.83 30.15
N ILE A 437 -14.82 -12.66 30.20
CA ILE A 437 -14.82 -13.90 30.97
C ILE A 437 -15.06 -13.61 32.46
N LEU A 438 -14.44 -12.55 32.99
CA LEU A 438 -14.64 -12.13 34.37
C LEU A 438 -16.09 -11.68 34.63
N VAL A 439 -16.71 -10.88 33.75
CA VAL A 439 -18.12 -10.47 33.88
C VAL A 439 -19.04 -11.68 33.75
N ALA A 440 -18.77 -12.59 32.80
CA ALA A 440 -19.57 -13.79 32.60
C ALA A 440 -19.50 -14.75 33.79
N THR A 441 -18.33 -14.85 34.41
CA THR A 441 -18.13 -15.57 35.68
C THR A 441 -18.96 -14.92 36.79
N GLN A 442 -18.94 -13.58 36.88
CA GLN A 442 -19.72 -12.83 37.86
C GLN A 442 -21.24 -13.02 37.67
N TYR A 443 -21.69 -12.97 36.41
CA TYR A 443 -23.08 -13.22 36.01
C TYR A 443 -23.54 -14.62 36.41
N THR A 444 -22.75 -15.64 36.06
CA THR A 444 -23.05 -17.04 36.40
C THR A 444 -23.07 -17.24 37.91
N TYR A 445 -22.11 -16.67 38.61
CA TYR A 445 -22.00 -16.76 40.05
C TYR A 445 -23.20 -16.12 40.78
N TYR A 446 -23.52 -14.86 40.51
CA TYR A 446 -24.61 -14.17 41.20
C TYR A 446 -25.99 -14.71 40.82
N THR A 447 -26.17 -15.16 39.58
CA THR A 447 -27.47 -15.67 39.09
C THR A 447 -27.74 -17.12 39.50
N ARG A 448 -26.73 -18.01 39.44
CA ARG A 448 -26.93 -19.46 39.62
C ARG A 448 -26.47 -20.00 40.97
N ILE A 449 -25.44 -19.41 41.57
CA ILE A 449 -24.76 -19.94 42.76
C ILE A 449 -25.12 -19.11 44.00
N TYR A 450 -24.96 -17.79 43.95
CA TYR A 450 -25.11 -16.91 45.10
C TYR A 450 -26.51 -16.96 45.71
N GLN A 451 -27.56 -17.04 44.89
CA GLN A 451 -28.93 -17.18 45.36
C GLN A 451 -29.15 -18.47 46.18
N LYS A 452 -28.37 -19.52 45.90
CA LYS A 452 -28.45 -20.82 46.60
C LYS A 452 -27.55 -20.92 47.84
N LEU A 453 -26.68 -19.94 48.10
CA LEU A 453 -25.77 -19.94 49.26
C LEU A 453 -26.46 -19.40 50.52
N GLY A 454 -26.21 -20.05 51.66
CA GLY A 454 -26.67 -19.59 52.99
C GLY A 454 -25.91 -18.35 53.53
N PRO A 455 -26.44 -17.65 54.55
CA PRO A 455 -25.95 -16.34 55.00
C PRO A 455 -24.47 -16.28 55.38
N SER A 456 -23.94 -17.31 56.06
CA SER A 456 -22.53 -17.34 56.50
C SER A 456 -21.52 -17.48 55.35
N ARG A 457 -21.86 -18.18 54.26
CA ARG A 457 -20.98 -18.30 53.07
C ARG A 457 -20.94 -17.02 52.24
N ARG A 458 -22.02 -16.22 52.25
CA ARG A 458 -22.09 -14.95 51.50
C ARG A 458 -21.09 -13.89 52.00
N ARG A 459 -20.70 -13.91 53.29
CA ARG A 459 -19.67 -13.01 53.86
C ARG A 459 -18.25 -13.32 53.38
N SER A 460 -17.92 -14.59 53.12
CA SER A 460 -16.57 -15.01 52.72
C SER A 460 -16.25 -14.77 51.23
N THR A 461 -17.26 -14.48 50.41
CA THR A 461 -17.13 -14.36 48.95
C THR A 461 -16.74 -12.96 48.46
N ALA A 462 -16.48 -12.02 49.38
CA ALA A 462 -15.98 -10.68 49.06
C ALA A 462 -14.59 -10.69 48.37
N THR A 463 -13.78 -11.72 48.64
CA THR A 463 -12.40 -11.87 48.15
C THR A 463 -12.31 -12.02 46.63
N LEU A 464 -13.33 -12.60 45.98
CA LEU A 464 -13.30 -12.91 44.53
C LEU A 464 -13.33 -11.63 43.66
N SER A 465 -14.06 -10.59 44.09
CA SER A 465 -14.13 -9.31 43.37
C SER A 465 -12.92 -8.43 43.63
N CYS A 466 -12.28 -8.53 44.80
CA CYS A 466 -11.01 -7.86 45.07
C CYS A 466 -9.86 -8.42 44.24
N ILE A 467 -9.83 -9.73 43.99
CA ILE A 467 -8.85 -10.38 43.09
C ILE A 467 -9.04 -9.92 41.64
N ALA A 468 -10.29 -9.85 41.16
CA ALA A 468 -10.60 -9.38 39.79
C ALA A 468 -10.19 -7.89 39.58
N ILE A 469 -10.43 -7.04 40.57
CA ILE A 469 -10.01 -5.62 40.55
C ILE A 469 -8.48 -5.49 40.64
N ALA A 470 -7.82 -6.32 41.45
CA ALA A 470 -6.35 -6.35 41.58
C ALA A 470 -5.65 -6.88 40.32
N SER A 471 -6.27 -7.84 39.60
CA SER A 471 -5.76 -8.30 38.30
C SER A 471 -5.83 -7.21 37.24
N ILE A 472 -6.92 -6.44 37.16
CA ILE A 472 -7.07 -5.33 36.19
C ILE A 472 -6.04 -4.21 36.48
N GLY A 473 -5.82 -3.87 37.75
CA GLY A 473 -4.79 -2.89 38.15
C GLY A 473 -3.35 -3.33 37.87
N SER A 474 -3.06 -4.63 37.95
CA SER A 474 -1.73 -5.18 37.65
C SER A 474 -1.39 -5.15 36.15
N TYR A 475 -2.39 -5.24 35.26
CA TYR A 475 -2.17 -5.17 33.80
C TYR A 475 -2.00 -3.73 33.28
N CYS A 476 -2.62 -2.73 33.91
CA CYS A 476 -2.32 -1.31 33.65
C CYS A 476 -0.86 -0.96 33.97
N LEU A 477 -0.27 -1.58 35.00
CA LEU A 477 1.16 -1.44 35.32
C LEU A 477 2.05 -2.19 34.31
N LEU A 478 1.61 -3.34 33.81
CA LEU A 478 2.36 -4.11 32.80
C LEU A 478 2.52 -3.37 31.46
N GLY A 479 1.48 -2.64 31.03
CA GLY A 479 1.55 -1.76 29.85
C GLY A 479 2.62 -0.66 29.97
N THR A 480 2.88 -0.18 31.19
CA THR A 480 3.97 0.80 31.44
C THR A 480 5.37 0.17 31.49
N THR A 481 5.48 -1.10 31.87
CA THR A 481 6.77 -1.82 31.87
C THR A 481 7.15 -2.36 30.49
N LEU A 482 6.18 -2.73 29.65
CA LEU A 482 6.44 -3.18 28.28
C LEU A 482 6.83 -2.02 27.35
N ALA A 483 6.40 -0.80 27.64
CA ALA A 483 6.90 0.41 26.97
C ALA A 483 8.36 0.75 27.32
N ARG A 484 9.00 0.03 28.26
CA ARG A 484 10.33 0.34 28.78
C ARG A 484 11.45 -0.60 28.31
N GLN A 485 11.19 -1.59 27.46
CA GLN A 485 12.19 -2.62 27.17
C GLN A 485 12.38 -2.90 25.68
N GLU A 486 13.02 -1.95 24.99
CA GLU A 486 13.74 -2.21 23.74
C GLU A 486 15.26 -2.37 23.96
N SER A 487 15.70 -2.67 25.19
CA SER A 487 17.12 -2.77 25.49
C SER A 487 17.42 -4.00 26.34
N SER A 488 17.78 -5.09 25.64
CA SER A 488 18.49 -6.26 26.16
C SER A 488 17.73 -7.20 27.12
N VAL A 489 18.16 -8.47 27.09
CA VAL A 489 17.79 -9.59 27.99
C VAL A 489 16.62 -10.46 27.52
N PHE A 490 16.92 -11.23 26.48
CA PHE A 490 16.38 -12.57 26.27
C PHE A 490 16.90 -13.50 27.40
N ARG A 491 16.22 -13.57 28.55
CA ARG A 491 16.34 -14.72 29.46
C ARG A 491 15.21 -14.74 30.50
N GLN A 492 14.39 -15.80 30.43
CA GLN A 492 13.73 -16.49 31.56
C GLN A 492 12.30 -16.07 31.96
N GLU A 493 11.29 -16.77 31.43
CA GLU A 493 10.45 -17.73 32.18
C GLU A 493 9.70 -18.69 31.22
N ARG A 494 9.75 -19.99 31.52
CA ARG A 494 9.72 -21.11 30.55
C ARG A 494 8.39 -21.86 30.46
N SER A 495 7.29 -21.25 30.90
CA SER A 495 6.01 -21.95 31.13
C SER A 495 4.83 -21.37 30.36
N VAL A 496 4.71 -20.03 30.29
CA VAL A 496 3.62 -19.35 29.57
C VAL A 496 3.92 -19.23 28.07
N SER A 497 5.20 -19.16 27.72
CA SER A 497 5.68 -19.10 26.33
C SER A 497 5.27 -20.33 25.53
N ARG A 498 5.12 -21.53 26.12
CA ARG A 498 4.77 -22.73 25.34
C ARG A 498 3.31 -22.82 24.91
N VAL A 499 2.38 -22.25 25.69
CA VAL A 499 0.96 -22.19 25.30
C VAL A 499 0.76 -21.07 24.28
N LEU A 500 1.45 -19.95 24.47
CA LEU A 500 1.45 -18.85 23.51
C LEU A 500 2.14 -19.29 22.21
N GLU A 501 3.34 -19.85 22.24
CA GLU A 501 4.07 -20.41 21.10
C GLU A 501 3.32 -21.58 20.44
N ALA A 502 2.58 -22.42 21.17
CA ALA A 502 1.75 -23.45 20.53
C ALA A 502 0.54 -22.85 19.81
N THR A 503 -0.07 -21.80 20.38
CA THR A 503 -1.19 -21.08 19.73
C THR A 503 -0.68 -20.28 18.53
N THR A 504 0.46 -19.59 18.68
CA THR A 504 1.15 -18.87 17.62
C THR A 504 1.65 -19.83 16.55
N ALA A 505 2.32 -20.94 16.88
CA ALA A 505 2.84 -21.91 15.90
C ALA A 505 1.74 -22.63 15.11
N THR A 506 0.57 -22.88 15.72
CA THR A 506 -0.57 -23.46 14.98
C THR A 506 -1.16 -22.44 14.00
N ILE A 507 -1.13 -21.15 14.33
CA ILE A 507 -1.55 -20.04 13.45
C ILE A 507 -0.47 -19.72 12.40
N SER A 508 0.82 -19.81 12.75
CA SER A 508 1.97 -19.66 11.85
C SER A 508 2.06 -20.81 10.85
N ALA A 509 1.66 -22.03 11.23
CA ALA A 509 1.58 -23.17 10.31
C ALA A 509 0.47 -22.99 9.24
N VAL A 510 -0.54 -22.15 9.50
CA VAL A 510 -1.53 -21.72 8.50
C VAL A 510 -0.99 -20.54 7.66
N SER A 511 -0.06 -19.75 8.22
CA SER A 511 0.56 -18.57 7.59
C SER A 511 1.52 -18.91 6.42
N GLU A 512 2.03 -20.14 6.31
CA GLU A 512 2.98 -20.52 5.24
C GLU A 512 2.34 -20.77 3.86
N ARG A 513 1.00 -20.73 3.73
CA ARG A 513 0.34 -20.70 2.40
C ARG A 513 0.12 -19.27 1.92
N ARG A 514 1.20 -18.61 1.49
CA ARG A 514 1.13 -17.43 0.62
C ARG A 514 0.57 -17.83 -0.76
N LEU A 515 -0.74 -18.00 -0.86
CA LEU A 515 -1.42 -17.80 -2.13
C LEU A 515 -1.62 -16.28 -2.27
N GLY A 516 -1.34 -15.71 -3.44
CA GLY A 516 -1.57 -14.28 -3.69
C GLY A 516 -3.06 -13.94 -3.55
N ALA A 517 -3.37 -12.80 -2.92
CA ALA A 517 -4.74 -12.33 -2.76
C ALA A 517 -5.46 -12.22 -4.12
N PRO A 518 -6.81 -12.32 -4.16
CA PRO A 518 -7.55 -12.19 -5.41
C PRO A 518 -7.37 -10.81 -6.06
N ASP A 519 -7.03 -10.78 -7.35
CA ASP A 519 -6.75 -9.57 -8.16
C ASP A 519 -7.89 -8.51 -8.20
N TRP A 520 -9.07 -8.80 -7.66
CA TRP A 520 -10.24 -7.92 -7.70
C TRP A 520 -10.33 -6.92 -6.55
N TRP A 521 -9.46 -7.00 -5.52
CA TRP A 521 -9.48 -6.04 -4.41
C TRP A 521 -8.08 -5.57 -3.94
N PRO A 522 -7.70 -4.31 -4.17
CA PRO A 522 -6.33 -3.83 -4.05
C PRO A 522 -5.92 -3.37 -2.63
N ILE A 523 -6.68 -3.75 -1.60
CA ILE A 523 -6.48 -3.30 -0.21
C ILE A 523 -5.75 -4.34 0.65
N PHE A 524 -5.75 -5.62 0.25
CA PHE A 524 -5.23 -6.71 1.07
C PHE A 524 -3.91 -7.26 0.55
N GLU A 525 -2.92 -7.33 1.43
CA GLU A 525 -1.57 -7.81 1.08
C GLU A 525 -1.45 -9.34 1.13
N SER A 526 -2.39 -10.02 1.82
CA SER A 526 -2.41 -11.48 1.99
C SER A 526 -3.82 -12.03 2.28
N TYR A 527 -4.03 -13.34 2.12
CA TYR A 527 -5.28 -13.98 2.56
C TYR A 527 -5.49 -13.91 4.07
N THR A 528 -4.42 -13.86 4.86
CA THR A 528 -4.49 -13.67 6.32
C THR A 528 -5.00 -12.27 6.68
N ASP A 529 -4.52 -11.25 5.96
CA ASP A 529 -4.99 -9.86 6.10
C ASP A 529 -6.46 -9.72 5.67
N LEU A 530 -6.86 -10.36 4.56
CA LEU A 530 -8.27 -10.44 4.14
C LEU A 530 -9.14 -11.17 5.18
N ALA A 531 -8.69 -12.31 5.70
CA ALA A 531 -9.42 -13.06 6.71
C ALA A 531 -9.59 -12.23 7.99
N GLY A 532 -8.53 -11.55 8.44
CA GLY A 532 -8.57 -10.64 9.58
C GLY A 532 -9.55 -9.48 9.37
N TYR A 533 -9.57 -8.87 8.19
CA TYR A 533 -10.54 -7.83 7.84
C TYR A 533 -11.99 -8.34 7.82
N ILE A 534 -12.25 -9.54 7.29
CA ILE A 534 -13.58 -10.17 7.30
C ILE A 534 -14.03 -10.42 8.73
N ILE A 535 -13.14 -10.96 9.58
CA ILE A 535 -13.42 -11.20 11.00
C ILE A 535 -13.70 -9.87 11.71
N GLY A 536 -12.96 -8.81 11.40
CA GLY A 536 -13.23 -7.45 11.87
C GLY A 536 -14.62 -6.95 11.45
N CYS A 537 -15.03 -7.17 10.20
CA CYS A 537 -16.39 -6.83 9.74
C CYS A 537 -17.46 -7.59 10.53
N VAL A 538 -17.24 -8.88 10.81
CA VAL A 538 -18.16 -9.69 11.63
C VAL A 538 -18.24 -9.12 13.04
N ALA A 539 -17.11 -8.78 13.66
CA ALA A 539 -17.07 -8.14 14.98
C ALA A 539 -17.88 -6.82 14.97
N SER A 540 -17.68 -5.96 13.97
CA SER A 540 -18.42 -4.70 13.83
C SER A 540 -19.93 -4.90 13.71
N VAL A 541 -20.38 -5.91 12.96
CA VAL A 541 -21.81 -6.23 12.87
C VAL A 541 -22.34 -6.72 14.22
N ILE A 542 -21.61 -7.61 14.90
CA ILE A 542 -21.97 -8.11 16.23
C ILE A 542 -22.07 -6.96 17.23
N TYR A 543 -21.13 -6.02 17.20
CA TYR A 543 -21.20 -4.81 18.02
C TYR A 543 -22.46 -4.01 17.65
N CYS A 544 -22.66 -3.67 16.38
CA CYS A 544 -23.83 -2.90 15.93
C CYS A 544 -25.18 -3.51 16.33
N VAL A 545 -25.31 -4.84 16.44
CA VAL A 545 -26.57 -5.46 16.88
C VAL A 545 -26.58 -5.82 18.36
N GLY A 546 -25.41 -5.93 18.97
CA GLY A 546 -25.20 -6.52 20.29
C GLY A 546 -25.95 -5.78 21.40
N ARG A 547 -26.14 -4.46 21.26
CA ARG A 547 -26.82 -3.62 22.26
C ARG A 547 -28.36 -3.63 22.13
N ILE A 548 -28.90 -4.05 20.99
CA ILE A 548 -30.36 -4.07 20.73
C ILE A 548 -31.13 -4.92 21.76
N PRO A 549 -30.70 -6.17 22.11
CA PRO A 549 -31.36 -6.96 23.13
C PRO A 549 -31.47 -6.26 24.48
N GLN A 550 -30.43 -5.53 24.89
CA GLN A 550 -30.41 -4.79 26.15
C GLN A 550 -31.37 -3.59 26.12
N LEU A 551 -31.41 -2.83 25.02
CA LEU A 551 -32.36 -1.73 24.84
C LEU A 551 -33.81 -2.20 24.88
N ILE A 552 -34.10 -3.35 24.25
CA ILE A 552 -35.43 -3.97 24.29
C ILE A 552 -35.77 -4.42 25.71
N TYR A 553 -34.83 -5.02 26.42
CA TYR A 553 -35.03 -5.48 27.79
C TYR A 553 -35.33 -4.32 28.75
N ASN A 554 -34.56 -3.24 28.67
CA ASN A 554 -34.80 -2.01 29.42
C ASN A 554 -36.19 -1.43 29.07
N TYR A 555 -36.54 -1.39 27.78
CA TYR A 555 -37.84 -0.90 27.34
C TYR A 555 -39.02 -1.72 27.86
N LYS A 556 -38.87 -3.06 27.94
CA LYS A 556 -39.90 -3.96 28.48
C LYS A 556 -40.05 -3.82 29.99
N ARG A 557 -38.94 -3.65 30.72
CA ARG A 557 -38.94 -3.48 32.18
C ARG A 557 -39.33 -2.08 32.65
N LYS A 558 -39.23 -1.07 31.78
CA LYS A 558 -39.37 0.35 32.13
C LYS A 558 -38.43 0.78 33.26
N SER A 559 -37.31 0.07 33.42
CA SER A 559 -36.26 0.34 34.40
C SER A 559 -34.91 -0.07 33.82
N CYS A 560 -33.86 0.64 34.25
CA CYS A 560 -32.47 0.33 33.95
C CYS A 560 -31.68 -0.06 35.22
N ASP A 561 -32.36 -0.51 36.27
CA ASP A 561 -31.72 -0.89 37.52
C ASP A 561 -30.76 -2.08 37.32
N GLY A 562 -29.56 -1.95 37.90
CA GLY A 562 -28.48 -2.92 37.74
C GLY A 562 -27.47 -2.61 36.62
N LEU A 563 -27.73 -1.60 35.79
CA LEU A 563 -26.76 -1.09 34.82
C LEU A 563 -25.99 0.11 35.39
N SER A 564 -24.67 0.15 35.16
CA SER A 564 -23.84 1.28 35.56
C SER A 564 -23.85 2.40 34.51
N PRO A 565 -24.37 3.61 34.79
CA PRO A 565 -24.36 4.72 33.82
C PRO A 565 -22.94 5.14 33.42
N ALA A 566 -21.99 5.04 34.35
CA ALA A 566 -20.60 5.42 34.14
C ALA A 566 -19.94 4.58 33.04
N MET A 567 -20.31 3.30 32.92
CA MET A 567 -19.86 2.45 31.81
C MET A 567 -20.21 3.07 30.46
N PHE A 568 -21.46 3.53 30.29
CA PHE A 568 -21.93 4.09 29.02
C PHE A 568 -21.25 5.42 28.69
N TYR A 569 -21.09 6.31 29.66
CA TYR A 569 -20.39 7.59 29.43
C TYR A 569 -18.95 7.37 28.96
N ILE A 570 -18.23 6.45 29.62
CA ILE A 570 -16.85 6.11 29.24
C ILE A 570 -16.83 5.48 27.85
N THR A 571 -17.76 4.57 27.54
CA THR A 571 -17.80 3.88 26.23
C THR A 571 -18.12 4.85 25.09
N VAL A 572 -19.04 5.80 25.28
CA VAL A 572 -19.33 6.85 24.29
C VAL A 572 -18.10 7.76 24.08
N ALA A 573 -17.44 8.17 25.15
CA ALA A 573 -16.24 8.99 25.07
C ALA A 573 -15.08 8.25 24.37
N ALA A 574 -14.89 6.96 24.66
CA ALA A 574 -13.87 6.11 24.05
C ALA A 574 -14.10 5.95 22.54
N ASN A 575 -15.34 5.65 22.11
CA ASN A 575 -15.70 5.53 20.70
C ASN A 575 -15.56 6.86 19.93
N PHE A 576 -15.96 7.98 20.55
CA PHE A 576 -15.84 9.30 19.94
C PHE A 576 -14.37 9.69 19.73
N THR A 577 -13.54 9.53 20.78
CA THR A 577 -12.10 9.81 20.69
C THR A 577 -11.38 8.86 19.73
N TYR A 578 -11.78 7.59 19.67
CA TYR A 578 -11.27 6.64 18.68
C TYR A 578 -11.57 7.11 17.25
N GLY A 579 -12.84 7.37 16.93
CA GLY A 579 -13.24 7.85 15.60
C GLY A 579 -12.53 9.14 15.22
N LEU A 580 -12.41 10.09 16.16
CA LEU A 580 -11.68 11.34 15.95
C LEU A 580 -10.19 11.11 15.67
N SER A 581 -9.54 10.21 16.41
CA SER A 581 -8.12 9.88 16.20
C SER A 581 -7.86 9.33 14.80
N VAL A 582 -8.71 8.41 14.33
CA VAL A 582 -8.62 7.81 12.98
C VAL A 582 -8.90 8.84 11.88
N MET A 583 -9.85 9.75 12.10
CA MET A 583 -10.13 10.84 11.16
C MET A 583 -8.96 11.83 11.05
N LEU A 584 -8.32 12.16 12.17
CA LEU A 584 -7.17 13.07 12.20
C LEU A 584 -5.89 12.41 11.64
N ALA A 585 -5.76 11.09 11.78
CA ALA A 585 -4.65 10.31 11.22
C ALA A 585 -4.85 9.93 9.74
N CYS A 586 -6.01 10.21 9.15
CA CYS A 586 -6.36 9.74 7.81
C CYS A 586 -5.41 10.28 6.72
N THR A 587 -4.53 9.40 6.22
CA THR A 587 -3.55 9.70 5.15
C THR A 587 -4.11 9.53 3.74
N GLY A 588 -5.33 8.99 3.59
CA GLY A 588 -6.01 8.83 2.32
C GLY A 588 -7.19 7.85 2.35
N TRP A 589 -7.87 7.70 1.22
CA TRP A 589 -9.05 6.82 1.10
C TRP A 589 -8.73 5.36 1.44
N HIS A 590 -7.53 4.89 1.11
CA HIS A 590 -7.07 3.55 1.43
C HIS A 590 -7.00 3.30 2.95
N TYR A 591 -6.39 4.23 3.70
CA TYR A 591 -6.32 4.16 5.16
C TYR A 591 -7.73 4.12 5.77
N PHE A 592 -8.65 4.94 5.25
CA PHE A 592 -10.05 4.94 5.67
C PHE A 592 -10.76 3.61 5.42
N TRP A 593 -10.66 3.03 4.22
CA TRP A 593 -11.28 1.73 3.93
C TRP A 593 -10.68 0.60 4.75
N ARG A 594 -9.37 0.63 5.01
CA ARG A 594 -8.72 -0.35 5.88
C ARG A 594 -9.29 -0.27 7.30
N HIS A 595 -9.56 0.92 7.83
CA HIS A 595 -10.11 1.10 9.17
C HIS A 595 -11.64 1.11 9.23
N LEU A 596 -12.33 1.04 8.09
CA LEU A 596 -13.77 1.21 7.99
C LEU A 596 -14.59 0.26 8.88
N PRO A 597 -14.27 -1.05 8.99
CA PRO A 597 -15.04 -1.94 9.86
C PRO A 597 -15.06 -1.42 11.29
N TRP A 598 -13.91 -1.05 11.83
CA TRP A 598 -13.79 -0.56 13.20
C TRP A 598 -14.43 0.82 13.39
N ILE A 599 -14.37 1.72 12.40
CA ILE A 599 -15.09 3.00 12.44
C ILE A 599 -16.61 2.77 12.45
N ALA A 600 -17.11 1.92 11.56
CA ALA A 600 -18.53 1.58 11.46
C ALA A 600 -19.03 0.95 12.76
N GLY A 601 -18.23 0.05 13.35
CA GLY A 601 -18.49 -0.53 14.66
C GLY A 601 -18.54 0.54 15.76
N ALA A 602 -17.57 1.45 15.81
CA ALA A 602 -17.52 2.50 16.83
C ALA A 602 -18.70 3.47 16.73
N VAL A 603 -19.09 3.86 15.52
CA VAL A 603 -20.25 4.74 15.27
C VAL A 603 -21.55 4.03 15.65
N GLY A 604 -21.74 2.79 15.17
CA GLY A 604 -22.95 2.02 15.45
C GLY A 604 -23.12 1.74 16.94
N TRP A 605 -22.04 1.32 17.61
CA TRP A 605 -22.04 1.08 19.05
C TRP A 605 -22.26 2.36 19.86
N GLY A 606 -21.54 3.44 19.51
CA GLY A 606 -21.67 4.74 20.17
C GLY A 606 -23.10 5.30 20.09
N PHE A 607 -23.77 5.11 18.95
CA PHE A 607 -25.18 5.49 18.78
C PHE A 607 -26.12 4.68 19.69
N LEU A 608 -25.94 3.36 19.78
CA LEU A 608 -26.79 2.53 20.65
C LEU A 608 -26.53 2.79 22.14
N ASP A 609 -25.30 3.12 22.52
CA ASP A 609 -24.95 3.52 23.88
C ASP A 609 -25.57 4.87 24.23
N PHE A 610 -25.62 5.80 23.28
CA PHE A 610 -26.36 7.04 23.44
C PHE A 610 -27.87 6.79 23.68
N LEU A 611 -28.50 5.88 22.93
CA LEU A 611 -29.89 5.49 23.19
C LEU A 611 -30.08 4.83 24.57
N ALA A 612 -29.11 4.03 25.02
CA ALA A 612 -29.13 3.44 26.36
C ALA A 612 -29.04 4.52 27.46
N ILE A 613 -28.22 5.55 27.25
CA ILE A 613 -28.14 6.72 28.14
C ILE A 613 -29.48 7.47 28.16
N MET A 614 -30.14 7.65 27.01
CA MET A 614 -31.47 8.28 26.97
C MET A 614 -32.50 7.48 27.77
N GLN A 615 -32.52 6.14 27.64
CA GLN A 615 -33.38 5.27 28.46
C GLN A 615 -33.07 5.38 29.95
N LEU A 616 -31.78 5.42 30.32
CA LEU A 616 -31.34 5.59 31.70
C LEU A 616 -31.88 6.90 32.30
N PHE A 617 -31.80 8.01 31.58
CA PHE A 617 -32.36 9.29 32.04
C PHE A 617 -33.88 9.27 32.13
N GLN A 618 -34.56 8.72 31.11
CA GLN A 618 -36.01 8.68 31.06
C GLN A 618 -36.60 7.85 32.21
N TYR A 619 -36.10 6.64 32.43
CA TYR A 619 -36.64 5.76 33.48
C TYR A 619 -36.25 6.20 34.89
N ARG A 620 -35.10 6.84 35.08
CA ARG A 620 -34.76 7.47 36.37
C ARG A 620 -35.69 8.63 36.70
N LYS A 621 -36.05 9.44 35.71
CA LYS A 621 -37.01 10.53 35.88
C LYS A 621 -38.39 9.98 36.25
N MET A 622 -38.88 8.97 35.51
CA MET A 622 -40.17 8.33 35.80
C MET A 622 -40.21 7.74 37.21
N ALA A 623 -39.15 7.05 37.64
CA ALA A 623 -39.06 6.48 38.99
C ALA A 623 -39.06 7.56 40.09
N ALA A 624 -38.41 8.70 39.86
CA ALA A 624 -38.44 9.83 40.79
C ALA A 624 -39.85 10.46 40.89
N GLU A 625 -40.54 10.62 39.75
CA GLU A 625 -41.91 11.14 39.69
C GLU A 625 -42.93 10.20 40.35
N ASP A 626 -42.74 8.88 40.25
CA ASP A 626 -43.55 7.89 40.97
C ASP A 626 -43.33 7.98 42.48
N HIS A 627 -42.07 8.01 42.93
CA HIS A 627 -41.76 8.13 44.35
C HIS A 627 -42.27 9.45 44.96
N HIS A 628 -42.27 10.55 44.20
CA HIS A 628 -42.88 11.79 44.65
C HIS A 628 -44.40 11.65 44.78
N ARG A 629 -45.09 11.05 43.81
CA ARG A 629 -46.54 10.80 43.88
C ARG A 629 -46.91 9.86 45.02
N ASP A 630 -46.18 8.77 45.21
CA ASP A 630 -46.40 7.84 46.32
C ASP A 630 -46.23 8.55 47.67
N ARG A 631 -45.18 9.35 47.83
CA ARG A 631 -44.95 10.12 49.05
C ARG A 631 -46.08 11.12 49.30
N ASP A 632 -46.52 11.85 48.27
CA ASP A 632 -47.57 12.85 48.42
C ASP A 632 -48.92 12.17 48.74
N SER A 633 -49.21 10.99 48.17
CA SER A 633 -50.40 10.19 48.53
C SER A 633 -50.38 9.65 49.96
N LEU A 634 -49.19 9.29 50.47
CA LEU A 634 -49.02 8.86 51.86
C LEU A 634 -49.18 10.02 52.85
N LEU A 635 -48.84 11.25 52.43
CA LEU A 635 -49.06 12.46 53.23
C LEU A 635 -50.54 12.85 53.24
N GLU A 636 -51.23 12.79 52.10
CA GLU A 636 -52.68 13.02 52.03
C GLU A 636 -53.46 12.03 52.91
N HIS A 637 -53.11 10.74 52.91
CA HIS A 637 -53.74 9.76 53.79
C HIS A 637 -53.38 9.93 55.28
N ALA A 638 -52.23 10.52 55.60
CA ALA A 638 -51.87 10.79 56.99
C ALA A 638 -52.63 12.02 57.56
N ASP A 639 -52.95 12.99 56.71
CA ASP A 639 -53.74 14.17 57.09
C ASP A 639 -55.25 13.86 57.20
N ASP A 640 -55.75 12.80 56.56
CA ASP A 640 -57.15 12.33 56.66
C ASP A 640 -57.43 11.48 57.93
N ASP A 641 -56.37 11.00 58.62
CA ASP A 641 -56.46 10.14 59.81
C ASP A 641 -56.24 10.91 61.15
N GLU A 642 -56.01 12.24 61.12
CA GLU A 642 -56.08 13.16 62.28
C GLU A 642 -57.46 13.84 62.40
#